data_AF-M4B1H0-F1
#
_entry.id   AF-M4B1H0-F1
#
_cell.length_a   1.000
_cell.length_b   1.000
_cell.length_c   1.000
_cell.angle_alpha   90.00
_cell.angle_beta   90.00
_cell.angle_gamma   90.00
#
_symmetry.space_group_name_H-M   'P 1'
#
loop_
_entity.id
_entity.type
_entity.pdbx_description
1 polymer ?
#
loop_
_entity_poly.entity_id
_entity_poly.type
_entity_poly.pdbx_seq_one_letter_code
_entity_poly.pdbx_strand_id
1 'polypeptide(L)'
;MNDYALKLAQVLAPETTVQELQELYCTPGVQPTTVIKIGGDVIIHELGTLLESLQFMRETGLFPILVHGAGPQMNDELERQGVEPQYVGGNRVTDLKTLEIAQKIFLETNETLVGALNGAGVNARGITSGVLQAEFKDEDVYGFVGEVHNICADAVQQAIDDGYIPVLSCLGETADGQTLNINADVAARQLALAMQPLKTIFVNAKGGWVEPDGVKLKTINMAKDYDRMAARDYTGRQGTLLKLNEINALLQGLPSTSSVVLTSASQLMREIVNKKSAGTTCVKGEKPAAAAATKTSAKALAIPRGPNGKYRIGLLGARGYVGGELIRVIGRHPELELVCASSRALAGEKIVKVAAAPPLNPHTKLPAKPVEDVKLNIHPDLEFCELGLDDIATSPFGESVDVWVLALPNGYCEDYATALDALHRKNKVIIDLSADQRFNSDWTYGLPEAPGGRMRLRGATHIANPGCYATGVQLGLMPLLGGKPEVSGNLLDKSVPPHAFGVSGYSGAGTNPSKANDMDVLNDNIIAYKSVQHIHEHEVSHQLGTPVRFMPHVAPYFQGIHLTLSAQLADNGIITSAKQAEELYHEFFANESLVKVTPDIPLVKDNAFHAHATVGGFQLDQDTGRLVVVVTIDNLLKGAATQAVQNINVALGIDEYVGIDLE
;
A
#
# COMPACT_ATOMS: atom_id res chain seq x y z
N MET A 1 9.53 2.44 26.91
CA MET A 1 9.23 1.85 28.23
C MET A 1 10.02 2.56 29.34
N ASN A 2 9.45 2.77 30.53
CA ASN A 2 10.20 3.25 31.71
C ASN A 2 11.30 2.22 32.07
N ASP A 3 12.53 2.68 32.31
CA ASP A 3 13.73 1.87 32.60
C ASP A 3 13.52 0.89 33.78
N TYR A 4 12.59 1.20 34.69
CA TYR A 4 12.18 0.31 35.79
C TYR A 4 11.33 -0.89 35.36
N ALA A 5 10.40 -0.73 34.42
CA ALA A 5 9.51 -1.81 33.98
C ALA A 5 10.30 -2.87 33.19
N LEU A 6 11.29 -2.42 32.40
CA LEU A 6 12.20 -3.29 31.68
C LEU A 6 13.11 -4.08 32.63
N LYS A 7 13.68 -3.44 33.65
CA LYS A 7 14.47 -4.11 34.70
C LYS A 7 13.65 -5.13 35.48
N LEU A 8 12.37 -4.85 35.74
CA LEU A 8 11.47 -5.80 36.38
C LEU A 8 11.14 -6.99 35.47
N ALA A 9 10.90 -6.74 34.17
CA ALA A 9 10.66 -7.80 33.18
C ALA A 9 11.87 -8.73 33.02
N GLN A 10 13.10 -8.20 33.04
CA GLN A 10 14.36 -8.96 33.05
C GLN A 10 14.45 -9.96 34.22
N VAL A 11 13.75 -9.70 35.32
CA VAL A 11 13.74 -10.58 36.51
C VAL A 11 12.57 -11.57 36.48
N LEU A 12 11.42 -11.19 35.93
CA LEU A 12 10.16 -11.95 36.05
C LEU A 12 9.81 -12.80 34.83
N ALA A 13 10.39 -12.52 33.66
CA ALA A 13 10.06 -13.17 32.40
C ALA A 13 11.29 -13.86 31.78
N PRO A 14 11.10 -14.90 30.95
CA PRO A 14 12.20 -15.48 30.17
C PRO A 14 12.90 -14.43 29.31
N GLU A 15 14.22 -14.53 29.14
CA GLU A 15 15.01 -13.60 28.31
C GLU A 15 14.41 -13.38 26.92
N THR A 16 13.86 -14.43 26.31
CA THR A 16 13.17 -14.37 25.01
C THR A 16 11.96 -13.43 25.03
N THR A 17 11.17 -13.42 26.11
CA THR A 17 10.01 -12.52 26.26
C THR A 17 10.48 -11.09 26.51
N VAL A 18 11.60 -10.90 27.20
CA VAL A 18 12.14 -9.56 27.47
C VAL A 18 12.75 -8.93 26.22
N GLN A 19 13.49 -9.70 25.43
CA GLN A 19 13.97 -9.29 24.10
C GLN A 19 12.81 -8.96 23.18
N GLU A 20 11.78 -9.80 23.13
CA GLU A 20 10.57 -9.53 22.35
C GLU A 20 9.90 -8.20 22.80
N LEU A 21 9.73 -7.97 24.11
CA LEU A 21 9.18 -6.71 24.62
C LEU A 21 10.05 -5.49 24.28
N GLN A 22 11.38 -5.65 24.20
CA GLN A 22 12.30 -4.60 23.78
C GLN A 22 12.16 -4.30 22.28
N GLU A 23 12.12 -5.34 21.44
CA GLU A 23 11.93 -5.22 19.98
C GLU A 23 10.55 -4.65 19.62
N LEU A 24 9.50 -5.02 20.38
CA LEU A 24 8.13 -4.56 20.15
C LEU A 24 7.87 -3.14 20.69
N TYR A 25 8.49 -2.74 21.82
CA TYR A 25 8.04 -1.56 22.59
C TYR A 25 9.15 -0.56 22.98
N CYS A 26 10.40 -0.81 22.63
CA CYS A 26 11.52 0.08 22.96
C CYS A 26 12.27 0.60 21.73
N THR A 27 11.71 0.46 20.52
CA THR A 27 12.35 0.91 19.28
C THR A 27 12.33 2.44 19.13
N PRO A 28 13.48 3.12 19.14
CA PRO A 28 13.53 4.58 19.10
C PRO A 28 12.94 5.14 17.80
N GLY A 29 12.05 6.13 17.90
CA GLY A 29 11.46 6.84 16.75
C GLY A 29 10.27 6.15 16.09
N VAL A 30 9.84 4.98 16.60
CA VAL A 30 8.57 4.33 16.24
C VAL A 30 7.66 4.38 17.46
N GLN A 31 6.44 4.90 17.30
CA GLN A 31 5.40 4.79 18.32
C GLN A 31 4.52 3.59 17.96
N PRO A 32 4.69 2.41 18.59
CA PRO A 32 3.88 1.25 18.29
C PRO A 32 2.42 1.53 18.66
N THR A 33 1.59 1.70 17.62
CA THR A 33 0.16 1.96 17.77
C THR A 33 -0.63 0.65 17.81
N THR A 34 -1.72 0.67 18.58
CA THR A 34 -2.66 -0.45 18.65
C THR A 34 -4.06 0.11 18.52
N VAL A 35 -4.82 -0.35 17.53
CA VAL A 35 -6.23 0.04 17.43
C VAL A 35 -7.05 -0.86 18.36
N ILE A 36 -7.72 -0.25 19.34
CA ILE A 36 -8.51 -0.95 20.35
C ILE A 36 -9.97 -0.52 20.21
N LYS A 37 -10.82 -1.45 19.77
CA LYS A 37 -12.26 -1.27 19.78
C LYS A 37 -12.82 -1.65 21.14
N ILE A 38 -13.52 -0.72 21.78
CA ILE A 38 -14.14 -0.91 23.10
C ILE A 38 -15.66 -1.06 22.93
N GLY A 39 -16.23 -2.15 23.45
CA GLY A 39 -17.68 -2.31 23.52
C GLY A 39 -18.31 -1.39 24.58
N GLY A 40 -19.52 -0.87 24.30
CA GLY A 40 -20.22 0.03 25.22
C GLY A 40 -20.47 -0.56 26.61
N ASP A 41 -20.74 -1.87 26.71
CA ASP A 41 -20.88 -2.59 27.99
C ASP A 41 -19.63 -2.49 28.88
N VAL A 42 -18.45 -2.50 28.27
CA VAL A 42 -17.17 -2.43 28.99
C VAL A 42 -17.02 -1.05 29.64
N ILE A 43 -17.51 0.00 28.97
CA ILE A 43 -17.49 1.38 29.50
C ILE A 43 -18.45 1.55 30.67
N ILE A 44 -19.57 0.82 30.69
CA ILE A 44 -20.54 0.91 31.79
C ILE A 44 -20.08 0.09 33.00
N HIS A 45 -19.62 -1.14 32.76
CA HIS A 45 -19.45 -2.13 33.84
C HIS A 45 -17.99 -2.40 34.24
N GLU A 46 -17.02 -2.12 33.36
CA GLU A 46 -15.61 -2.50 33.52
C GLU A 46 -14.66 -1.31 33.33
N LEU A 47 -15.15 -0.07 33.43
CA LEU A 47 -14.35 1.14 33.15
C LEU A 47 -13.08 1.19 34.01
N GLY A 48 -13.17 0.92 35.31
CA GLY A 48 -12.01 0.93 36.20
C GLY A 48 -10.90 -0.04 35.73
N THR A 49 -11.28 -1.27 35.40
CA THR A 49 -10.35 -2.29 34.90
C THR A 49 -9.77 -1.94 33.52
N LEU A 50 -10.57 -1.31 32.66
CA LEU A 50 -10.11 -0.80 31.37
C LEU A 50 -9.07 0.31 31.55
N LEU A 51 -9.31 1.26 32.48
CA LEU A 51 -8.39 2.35 32.77
C LEU A 51 -7.06 1.83 33.30
N GLU A 52 -7.06 0.89 34.25
CA GLU A 52 -5.84 0.25 34.76
C GLU A 52 -5.01 -0.36 33.61
N SER A 53 -5.68 -1.04 32.68
CA SER A 53 -5.01 -1.66 31.53
C SER A 53 -4.45 -0.63 30.55
N LEU A 54 -5.20 0.43 30.23
CA LEU A 54 -4.76 1.49 29.33
C LEU A 54 -3.65 2.36 29.94
N GLN A 55 -3.70 2.61 31.25
CA GLN A 55 -2.63 3.27 31.98
C GLN A 55 -1.34 2.45 31.90
N PHE A 56 -1.42 1.15 32.15
CA PHE A 56 -0.26 0.26 32.01
C PHE A 56 0.33 0.28 30.59
N MET A 57 -0.51 0.30 29.56
CA MET A 57 -0.04 0.46 28.17
C MET A 57 0.76 1.75 27.98
N ARG A 58 0.25 2.86 28.49
CA ARG A 58 0.93 4.15 28.37
C ARG A 58 2.24 4.19 29.11
N GLU A 59 2.28 3.70 30.33
CA GLU A 59 3.50 3.63 31.14
C GLU A 59 4.57 2.71 30.52
N THR A 60 4.14 1.69 29.77
CA THR A 60 5.03 0.79 29.02
C THR A 60 5.49 1.36 27.68
N GLY A 61 4.91 2.47 27.21
CA GLY A 61 5.31 3.17 25.97
C GLY A 61 4.45 2.81 24.75
N LEU A 62 3.30 2.18 24.95
CA LEU A 62 2.33 1.86 23.90
C LEU A 62 1.33 2.99 23.70
N PHE A 63 1.00 3.26 22.44
CA PHE A 63 0.06 4.32 22.05
C PHE A 63 -1.24 3.69 21.52
N PRO A 64 -2.21 3.39 22.40
CA PRO A 64 -3.49 2.88 21.93
C PRO A 64 -4.28 3.97 21.21
N ILE A 65 -4.96 3.59 20.14
CA ILE A 65 -5.97 4.37 19.44
C ILE A 65 -7.32 3.74 19.76
N LEU A 66 -8.18 4.46 20.46
CA LEU A 66 -9.43 3.91 20.98
C LEU A 66 -10.59 4.23 20.04
N VAL A 67 -11.38 3.22 19.71
CA VAL A 67 -12.67 3.38 19.01
C VAL A 67 -13.75 2.84 19.94
N HIS A 68 -14.68 3.68 20.38
CA HIS A 68 -15.70 3.25 21.34
C HIS A 68 -17.07 3.07 20.68
N GLY A 69 -17.76 1.98 21.05
CA GLY A 69 -19.19 1.85 20.84
C GLY A 69 -20.00 2.44 22.00
N ALA A 70 -21.31 2.61 21.78
CA ALA A 70 -22.27 3.04 22.81
C ALA A 70 -23.59 2.27 22.72
N GLY A 71 -23.51 0.96 22.40
CA GLY A 71 -24.67 0.12 22.10
C GLY A 71 -25.72 0.09 23.23
N PRO A 72 -25.36 -0.37 24.44
CA PRO A 72 -26.28 -0.41 25.58
C PRO A 72 -26.80 0.97 25.99
N GLN A 73 -25.90 1.97 26.10
CA GLN A 73 -26.26 3.35 26.43
C GLN A 73 -27.33 3.90 25.48
N MET A 74 -27.18 3.62 24.18
CA MET A 74 -28.13 4.05 23.17
C MET A 74 -29.45 3.28 23.26
N ASN A 75 -29.43 1.99 23.56
CA ASN A 75 -30.67 1.22 23.73
C ASN A 75 -31.47 1.71 24.95
N ASP A 76 -30.81 1.97 26.08
CA ASP A 76 -31.46 2.47 27.30
C ASP A 76 -32.10 3.85 27.08
N GLU A 77 -31.43 4.76 26.35
CA GLU A 77 -31.97 6.09 26.05
C GLU A 77 -33.11 6.04 25.02
N LEU A 78 -33.03 5.15 24.03
CA LEU A 78 -34.12 4.93 23.08
C LEU A 78 -35.37 4.41 23.79
N GLU A 79 -35.23 3.44 24.70
CA GLU A 79 -36.34 2.92 25.52
C GLU A 79 -36.96 4.03 26.40
N ARG A 80 -36.11 4.85 27.05
CA ARG A 80 -36.56 5.99 27.87
C ARG A 80 -37.36 7.02 27.08
N GLN A 81 -37.04 7.19 25.79
CA GLN A 81 -37.75 8.11 24.88
C GLN A 81 -38.88 7.44 24.08
N GLY A 82 -39.18 6.17 24.36
CA GLY A 82 -40.23 5.40 23.69
C GLY A 82 -39.96 5.19 22.19
N VAL A 83 -38.69 5.08 21.79
CA VAL A 83 -38.28 4.81 20.41
C VAL A 83 -37.89 3.33 20.30
N GLU A 84 -38.66 2.56 19.55
CA GLU A 84 -38.38 1.14 19.31
C GLU A 84 -37.20 0.96 18.34
N PRO A 85 -36.10 0.29 18.73
CA PRO A 85 -34.93 0.14 17.87
C PRO A 85 -35.17 -0.89 16.75
N GLN A 86 -34.90 -0.49 15.51
CA GLN A 86 -34.99 -1.36 14.33
C GLN A 86 -33.61 -1.76 13.82
N TYR A 87 -33.47 -3.00 13.34
CA TYR A 87 -32.21 -3.53 12.84
C TYR A 87 -32.40 -4.22 11.48
N VAL A 88 -31.52 -3.90 10.53
CA VAL A 88 -31.44 -4.55 9.23
C VAL A 88 -29.97 -4.93 8.99
N GLY A 89 -29.70 -6.19 8.63
CA GLY A 89 -28.34 -6.66 8.33
C GLY A 89 -27.30 -6.41 9.45
N GLY A 90 -27.73 -6.41 10.72
CA GLY A 90 -26.87 -6.13 11.88
C GLY A 90 -26.54 -4.65 12.12
N ASN A 91 -27.03 -3.75 11.25
CA ASN A 91 -26.96 -2.31 11.45
C ASN A 91 -28.26 -1.81 12.06
N ARG A 92 -28.17 -0.80 12.93
CA ARG A 92 -29.35 -0.13 13.48
C ARG A 92 -29.88 0.85 12.43
N VAL A 93 -31.14 0.70 12.04
CA VAL A 93 -31.81 1.70 11.20
C VAL A 93 -31.87 2.99 12.01
N THR A 94 -31.36 4.08 11.43
CA THR A 94 -31.15 5.35 12.14
C THR A 94 -31.94 6.43 11.43
N ASP A 95 -33.15 6.74 11.89
CA ASP A 95 -33.88 7.93 11.46
C ASP A 95 -33.30 9.21 12.12
N LEU A 96 -33.84 10.38 11.77
CA LEU A 96 -33.33 11.65 12.29
C LEU A 96 -33.35 11.72 13.83
N LYS A 97 -34.45 11.27 14.46
CA LYS A 97 -34.60 11.26 15.92
C LYS A 97 -33.58 10.30 16.57
N THR A 98 -33.38 9.13 15.97
CA THR A 98 -32.39 8.14 16.42
C THR A 98 -30.97 8.66 16.23
N LEU A 99 -30.69 9.42 15.17
CA LEU A 99 -29.40 10.07 14.93
C LEU A 99 -29.10 11.12 16.01
N GLU A 100 -30.06 11.98 16.35
CA GLU A 100 -29.90 12.98 17.42
C GLU A 100 -29.55 12.32 18.76
N ILE A 101 -30.24 11.23 19.10
CA ILE A 101 -29.96 10.42 20.28
C ILE A 101 -28.56 9.79 20.17
N ALA A 102 -28.22 9.20 19.02
CA ALA A 102 -26.92 8.59 18.79
C ALA A 102 -25.78 9.59 18.98
N GLN A 103 -25.86 10.77 18.36
CA GLN A 103 -24.85 11.82 18.48
C GLN A 103 -24.63 12.21 19.94
N LYS A 104 -25.71 12.51 20.67
CA LYS A 104 -25.64 12.85 22.09
C LYS A 104 -24.95 11.75 22.89
N ILE A 105 -25.38 10.50 22.74
CA ILE A 105 -24.85 9.36 23.49
C ILE A 105 -23.39 9.08 23.15
N PHE A 106 -22.99 9.18 21.88
CA PHE A 106 -21.59 9.01 21.47
C PHE A 106 -20.70 10.11 22.06
N LEU A 107 -21.14 11.36 22.04
CA LEU A 107 -20.40 12.48 22.64
C LEU A 107 -20.26 12.33 24.16
N GLU A 108 -21.36 12.02 24.86
CA GLU A 108 -21.34 11.79 26.33
C GLU A 108 -20.46 10.59 26.71
N THR A 109 -20.50 9.51 25.93
CA THR A 109 -19.65 8.33 26.14
C THR A 109 -18.17 8.66 25.89
N ASN A 110 -17.87 9.46 24.85
CA ASN A 110 -16.52 9.91 24.55
C ASN A 110 -15.97 10.77 25.69
N GLU A 111 -16.74 11.76 26.13
CA GLU A 111 -16.39 12.66 27.24
C GLU A 111 -16.17 11.88 28.54
N THR A 112 -17.05 10.91 28.84
CA THR A 112 -16.91 10.05 30.02
C THR A 112 -15.59 9.27 29.99
N LEU A 113 -15.27 8.63 28.86
CA LEU A 113 -14.05 7.83 28.71
C LEU A 113 -12.79 8.71 28.75
N VAL A 114 -12.78 9.83 28.02
CA VAL A 114 -11.67 10.79 27.99
C VAL A 114 -11.45 11.43 29.36
N GLY A 115 -12.53 11.84 30.03
CA GLY A 115 -12.49 12.41 31.38
C GLY A 115 -11.96 11.41 32.41
N ALA A 116 -12.39 10.14 32.32
CA ALA A 116 -11.91 9.09 33.19
C ALA A 116 -10.42 8.75 32.96
N LEU A 117 -9.96 8.72 31.70
CA LEU A 117 -8.55 8.54 31.37
C LEU A 117 -7.70 9.69 31.90
N ASN A 118 -8.09 10.93 31.63
CA ASN A 118 -7.37 12.12 32.10
C ASN A 118 -7.36 12.19 33.64
N GLY A 119 -8.48 11.85 34.29
CA GLY A 119 -8.57 11.76 35.75
C GLY A 119 -7.67 10.67 36.36
N ALA A 120 -7.39 9.60 35.61
CA ALA A 120 -6.43 8.56 35.97
C ALA A 120 -4.97 8.91 35.61
N GLY A 121 -4.69 10.13 35.16
CA GLY A 121 -3.35 10.58 34.77
C GLY A 121 -2.91 10.13 33.37
N VAL A 122 -3.85 9.64 32.55
CA VAL A 122 -3.62 9.23 31.16
C VAL A 122 -4.08 10.32 30.22
N ASN A 123 -3.14 11.02 29.58
CA ASN A 123 -3.46 12.07 28.59
C ASN A 123 -4.25 11.47 27.42
N ALA A 124 -5.53 11.79 27.33
CA ALA A 124 -6.44 11.36 26.28
C ALA A 124 -7.11 12.56 25.61
N ARG A 125 -7.32 12.46 24.28
CA ARG A 125 -7.96 13.49 23.46
C ARG A 125 -9.14 12.86 22.72
N GLY A 126 -10.34 13.38 22.96
CA GLY A 126 -11.52 13.01 22.20
C GLY A 126 -11.45 13.53 20.77
N ILE A 127 -11.75 12.68 19.79
CA ILE A 127 -11.87 13.04 18.38
C ILE A 127 -13.24 12.56 17.90
N THR A 128 -14.19 13.49 17.83
CA THR A 128 -15.61 13.14 17.67
C THR A 128 -16.16 13.37 16.26
N SER A 129 -15.36 13.96 15.37
CA SER A 129 -15.69 14.29 13.98
C SER A 129 -14.43 14.35 13.11
N GLY A 130 -14.59 14.47 11.78
CA GLY A 130 -13.49 14.72 10.85
C GLY A 130 -12.55 13.55 10.54
N VAL A 131 -12.72 12.37 11.16
CA VAL A 131 -11.89 11.18 10.88
C VAL A 131 -12.55 10.22 9.90
N LEU A 132 -13.85 9.95 10.09
CA LEU A 132 -14.59 8.97 9.30
C LEU A 132 -15.36 9.67 8.18
N GLN A 133 -14.84 9.63 6.95
CA GLN A 133 -15.58 10.13 5.78
C GLN A 133 -16.46 9.01 5.22
N ALA A 134 -17.76 9.28 5.12
CA ALA A 134 -18.76 8.28 4.79
C ALA A 134 -19.85 8.83 3.85
N GLU A 135 -20.41 7.94 3.04
CA GLU A 135 -21.64 8.19 2.27
C GLU A 135 -22.81 7.44 2.90
N PHE A 136 -24.04 7.78 2.53
CA PHE A 136 -25.20 7.00 2.93
C PHE A 136 -25.08 5.57 2.39
N LYS A 137 -25.22 4.58 3.28
CA LYS A 137 -25.14 3.17 2.88
C LYS A 137 -26.29 2.76 1.95
N ASP A 138 -27.50 3.07 2.38
CA ASP A 138 -28.76 3.01 1.63
C ASP A 138 -29.76 3.80 2.47
N GLU A 139 -30.07 5.03 2.03
CA GLU A 139 -30.88 5.97 2.78
C GLU A 139 -32.31 5.45 3.01
N ASP A 140 -32.87 4.76 2.01
CA ASP A 140 -34.23 4.21 2.08
C ASP A 140 -34.33 3.04 3.08
N VAL A 141 -33.26 2.24 3.21
CA VAL A 141 -33.24 1.04 4.06
C VAL A 141 -32.72 1.32 5.47
N TYR A 142 -31.67 2.14 5.61
CA TYR A 142 -30.96 2.32 6.87
C TYR A 142 -31.08 3.74 7.44
N GLY A 143 -31.59 4.71 6.69
CA GLY A 143 -31.61 6.11 7.09
C GLY A 143 -30.20 6.71 7.14
N PHE A 144 -29.90 7.44 8.21
CA PHE A 144 -28.62 8.11 8.47
C PHE A 144 -27.51 7.15 8.94
N VAL A 145 -27.33 6.04 8.24
CA VAL A 145 -26.24 5.08 8.47
C VAL A 145 -25.22 5.22 7.35
N GLY A 146 -23.96 5.38 7.73
CA GLY A 146 -22.88 5.62 6.77
C GLY A 146 -22.10 4.36 6.38
N GLU A 147 -21.65 4.34 5.13
CA GLU A 147 -20.59 3.47 4.63
C GLU A 147 -19.31 4.30 4.48
N VAL A 148 -18.30 3.98 5.30
CA VAL A 148 -17.02 4.70 5.32
C VAL A 148 -16.21 4.39 4.07
N HIS A 149 -15.82 5.41 3.32
CA HIS A 149 -15.00 5.29 2.11
C HIS A 149 -13.58 5.85 2.28
N ASN A 150 -13.34 6.72 3.27
CA ASN A 150 -12.03 7.30 3.52
C ASN A 150 -11.80 7.57 5.03
N ILE A 151 -10.54 7.55 5.45
CA ILE A 151 -10.10 7.87 6.81
C ILE A 151 -9.13 9.05 6.77
N CYS A 152 -9.54 10.17 7.35
CA CYS A 152 -8.68 11.34 7.54
C CYS A 152 -7.92 11.21 8.86
N ALA A 153 -6.74 10.59 8.79
CA ALA A 153 -5.96 10.23 9.98
C ALA A 153 -5.20 11.41 10.64
N ASP A 154 -5.17 12.60 10.04
CA ASP A 154 -4.35 13.73 10.51
C ASP A 154 -4.61 14.10 11.97
N ALA A 155 -5.87 14.19 12.39
CA ALA A 155 -6.23 14.50 13.78
C ALA A 155 -5.81 13.38 14.75
N VAL A 156 -5.83 12.13 14.30
CA VAL A 156 -5.40 10.96 15.07
C VAL A 156 -3.88 11.00 15.24
N GLN A 157 -3.15 11.25 14.15
CA GLN A 157 -1.69 11.34 14.16
C GLN A 157 -1.20 12.52 15.01
N GLN A 158 -1.82 13.69 14.89
CA GLN A 158 -1.47 14.84 15.72
C GLN A 158 -1.68 14.56 17.22
N ALA A 159 -2.76 13.86 17.59
CA ALA A 159 -2.98 13.48 18.99
C ALA A 159 -1.88 12.54 19.50
N ILE A 160 -1.45 11.59 18.68
CA ILE A 160 -0.37 10.66 18.98
C ILE A 160 0.95 11.41 19.16
N ASP A 161 1.29 12.30 18.23
CA ASP A 161 2.52 13.10 18.24
C ASP A 161 2.59 14.03 19.47
N ASP A 162 1.45 14.60 19.87
CA ASP A 162 1.30 15.41 21.08
C ASP A 162 1.33 14.58 22.38
N GLY A 163 1.43 13.25 22.29
CA GLY A 163 1.49 12.37 23.44
C GLY A 163 0.14 11.98 24.04
N TYR A 164 -0.98 12.17 23.33
CA TYR A 164 -2.33 11.80 23.76
C TYR A 164 -2.76 10.43 23.23
N ILE A 165 -3.63 9.74 23.98
CA ILE A 165 -4.47 8.65 23.45
C ILE A 165 -5.62 9.28 22.65
N PRO A 166 -5.70 9.09 21.32
CA PRO A 166 -6.88 9.48 20.56
C PRO A 166 -8.06 8.55 20.89
N VAL A 167 -9.21 9.15 21.21
CA VAL A 167 -10.46 8.45 21.53
C VAL A 167 -11.53 8.85 20.53
N LEU A 168 -11.83 7.95 19.58
CA LEU A 168 -12.72 8.20 18.46
C LEU A 168 -14.16 7.76 18.76
N SER A 169 -15.11 8.62 18.43
CA SER A 169 -16.53 8.27 18.32
C SER A 169 -16.83 7.54 17.00
N CYS A 170 -17.94 6.82 16.95
CA CYS A 170 -18.38 6.14 15.72
C CYS A 170 -19.39 7.00 14.93
N LEU A 171 -19.02 8.26 14.69
CA LEU A 171 -19.77 9.22 13.87
C LEU A 171 -18.96 9.53 12.61
N GLY A 172 -19.61 9.38 11.45
CA GLY A 172 -19.02 9.71 10.15
C GLY A 172 -19.64 10.96 9.56
N GLU A 173 -19.01 11.53 8.55
CA GLU A 173 -19.44 12.75 7.88
C GLU A 173 -19.40 12.57 6.36
N THR A 174 -20.45 13.03 5.69
CA THR A 174 -20.48 13.19 4.24
C THR A 174 -19.66 14.41 3.80
N ALA A 175 -19.40 14.52 2.50
CA ALA A 175 -18.66 15.66 1.93
C ALA A 175 -19.32 17.02 2.19
N ASP A 176 -20.64 17.07 2.35
CA ASP A 176 -21.43 18.26 2.69
C ASP A 176 -21.61 18.46 4.21
N GLY A 177 -21.03 17.59 5.04
CA GLY A 177 -21.01 17.72 6.50
C GLY A 177 -22.19 17.09 7.25
N GLN A 178 -23.02 16.28 6.58
CA GLN A 178 -24.07 15.51 7.25
C GLN A 178 -23.45 14.39 8.09
N THR A 179 -23.78 14.38 9.38
CA THR A 179 -23.36 13.31 10.29
C THR A 179 -24.12 12.02 10.02
N LEU A 180 -23.42 10.90 9.98
CA LEU A 180 -23.95 9.56 9.80
C LEU A 180 -23.51 8.65 10.96
N ASN A 181 -24.40 7.75 11.36
CA ASN A 181 -24.10 6.72 12.35
C ASN A 181 -23.24 5.61 11.70
N ILE A 182 -22.07 5.32 12.28
CA ILE A 182 -21.16 4.28 11.79
C ILE A 182 -21.13 3.11 12.77
N ASN A 183 -21.12 1.89 12.23
CA ASN A 183 -20.94 0.71 13.07
C ASN A 183 -19.52 0.70 13.69
N ALA A 184 -19.41 0.49 14.99
CA ALA A 184 -18.12 0.56 15.69
C ALA A 184 -17.08 -0.49 15.22
N ASP A 185 -17.53 -1.68 14.79
CA ASP A 185 -16.63 -2.69 14.25
C ASP A 185 -16.15 -2.29 12.83
N VAL A 186 -16.99 -1.61 12.03
CA VAL A 186 -16.62 -1.02 10.73
C VAL A 186 -15.64 0.13 10.92
N ALA A 187 -15.91 1.05 11.85
CA ALA A 187 -15.02 2.17 12.17
C ALA A 187 -13.63 1.67 12.60
N ALA A 188 -13.59 0.69 13.50
CA ALA A 188 -12.34 0.07 13.94
C ALA A 188 -11.60 -0.64 12.80
N ARG A 189 -12.30 -1.35 11.90
CA ARG A 189 -11.69 -1.96 10.71
C ARG A 189 -11.06 -0.90 9.82
N GLN A 190 -11.81 0.14 9.45
CA GLN A 190 -11.34 1.15 8.51
C GLN A 190 -10.15 1.93 9.09
N LEU A 191 -10.22 2.28 10.37
CA LEU A 191 -9.09 2.89 11.07
C LEU A 191 -7.87 1.97 11.13
N ALA A 192 -8.06 0.67 11.41
CA ALA A 192 -6.95 -0.29 11.42
C ALA A 192 -6.34 -0.48 10.02
N LEU A 193 -7.13 -0.47 8.96
CA LEU A 193 -6.62 -0.53 7.59
C LEU A 193 -5.84 0.73 7.20
N ALA A 194 -6.27 1.91 7.66
CA ALA A 194 -5.59 3.17 7.41
C ALA A 194 -4.28 3.31 8.23
N MET A 195 -4.33 2.95 9.53
CA MET A 195 -3.21 3.14 10.45
C MET A 195 -2.20 1.99 10.45
N GLN A 196 -2.56 0.81 9.92
CA GLN A 196 -1.74 -0.41 9.90
C GLN A 196 -1.07 -0.71 11.27
N PRO A 197 -1.87 -0.82 12.37
CA PRO A 197 -1.32 -1.00 13.71
C PRO A 197 -0.67 -2.38 13.86
N LEU A 198 0.23 -2.49 14.84
CA LEU A 198 0.90 -3.76 15.18
C LEU A 198 -0.10 -4.85 15.60
N LYS A 199 -1.14 -4.47 16.35
CA LYS A 199 -2.24 -5.33 16.76
C LYS A 199 -3.55 -4.56 16.67
N THR A 200 -4.62 -5.28 16.31
CA THR A 200 -5.99 -4.78 16.41
C THR A 200 -6.74 -5.61 17.45
N ILE A 201 -7.25 -4.95 18.48
CA ILE A 201 -7.86 -5.61 19.65
C ILE A 201 -9.33 -5.20 19.76
N PHE A 202 -10.20 -6.17 19.97
CA PHE A 202 -11.63 -5.99 20.23
C PHE A 202 -11.92 -6.38 21.67
N VAL A 203 -12.16 -5.39 22.52
CA VAL A 203 -12.47 -5.58 23.94
C VAL A 203 -13.97 -5.77 24.13
N ASN A 204 -14.36 -6.87 24.77
CA ASN A 204 -15.74 -7.19 25.09
C ASN A 204 -15.86 -7.90 26.45
N ALA A 205 -17.05 -7.81 27.07
CA ALA A 205 -17.32 -8.40 28.38
C ALA A 205 -17.18 -9.94 28.41
N LYS A 206 -17.29 -10.62 27.25
CA LYS A 206 -17.16 -12.09 27.17
C LYS A 206 -15.71 -12.57 27.15
N GLY A 207 -14.75 -11.69 26.94
CA GLY A 207 -13.33 -12.03 26.93
C GLY A 207 -12.91 -12.97 25.78
N GLY A 208 -13.62 -12.91 24.65
CA GLY A 208 -13.35 -13.75 23.47
C GLY A 208 -14.59 -14.03 22.63
N TRP A 209 -14.44 -14.94 21.67
CA TRP A 209 -15.52 -15.53 20.89
C TRP A 209 -16.08 -16.75 21.62
N VAL A 210 -17.33 -16.66 22.03
CA VAL A 210 -18.04 -17.73 22.76
C VAL A 210 -19.13 -18.29 21.86
N GLU A 211 -19.08 -19.59 21.62
CA GLU A 211 -20.06 -20.34 20.84
C GLU A 211 -21.38 -20.49 21.61
N PRO A 212 -22.51 -20.80 20.94
CA PRO A 212 -23.82 -20.95 21.59
C PRO A 212 -23.87 -22.01 22.70
N ASP A 213 -22.99 -23.02 22.62
CA ASP A 213 -22.82 -24.08 23.63
C ASP A 213 -21.99 -23.63 24.86
N GLY A 214 -21.56 -22.36 24.89
CA GLY A 214 -20.76 -21.79 25.96
C GLY A 214 -19.24 -22.00 25.80
N VAL A 215 -18.79 -22.67 24.74
CA VAL A 215 -17.37 -22.94 24.51
C VAL A 215 -16.68 -21.67 23.97
N LYS A 216 -15.63 -21.23 24.66
CA LYS A 216 -14.77 -20.14 24.19
C LYS A 216 -13.73 -20.66 23.20
N LEU A 217 -13.73 -20.15 21.96
CA LEU A 217 -12.74 -20.51 20.95
C LEU A 217 -11.40 -19.87 21.30
N LYS A 218 -10.31 -20.63 21.18
CA LYS A 218 -8.95 -20.08 21.33
C LYS A 218 -8.47 -19.39 20.07
N THR A 219 -8.82 -19.95 18.92
CA THR A 219 -8.37 -19.46 17.61
C THR A 219 -9.49 -19.61 16.59
N ILE A 220 -9.62 -18.64 15.69
CA ILE A 220 -10.47 -18.71 14.49
C ILE A 220 -9.57 -18.48 13.29
N ASN A 221 -9.52 -19.46 12.38
CA ASN A 221 -8.77 -19.35 11.13
C ASN A 221 -9.75 -18.98 10.02
N MET A 222 -9.72 -17.75 9.53
CA MET A 222 -10.73 -17.25 8.60
C MET A 222 -10.77 -18.07 7.30
N ALA A 223 -9.64 -18.53 6.79
CA ALA A 223 -9.59 -19.41 5.62
C ALA A 223 -10.33 -20.74 5.79
N LYS A 224 -10.37 -21.29 7.01
CA LYS A 224 -10.99 -22.60 7.32
C LYS A 224 -12.39 -22.49 7.92
N ASP A 225 -12.60 -21.49 8.77
CA ASP A 225 -13.75 -21.41 9.65
C ASP A 225 -14.82 -20.43 9.15
N TYR A 226 -14.45 -19.39 8.39
CA TYR A 226 -15.35 -18.28 8.04
C TYR A 226 -16.62 -18.77 7.33
N ASP A 227 -16.49 -19.51 6.23
CA ASP A 227 -17.65 -19.93 5.42
C ASP A 227 -18.64 -20.76 6.26
N ARG A 228 -18.13 -21.68 7.09
CA ARG A 228 -18.94 -22.49 8.01
C ARG A 228 -19.60 -21.65 9.10
N MET A 229 -18.87 -20.69 9.67
CA MET A 229 -19.40 -19.84 10.75
C MET A 229 -20.45 -18.87 10.20
N ALA A 230 -20.17 -18.20 9.07
CA ALA A 230 -21.06 -17.23 8.44
C ALA A 230 -22.38 -17.84 7.93
N ALA A 231 -22.38 -19.12 7.55
CA ALA A 231 -23.58 -19.83 7.10
C ALA A 231 -24.55 -20.24 8.23
N ARG A 232 -24.23 -19.98 9.50
CA ARG A 232 -25.08 -20.33 10.65
C ARG A 232 -26.27 -19.39 10.79
N ASP A 233 -27.28 -19.83 11.54
CA ASP A 233 -28.40 -18.97 11.92
C ASP A 233 -28.00 -18.00 13.05
N TYR A 234 -28.00 -16.70 12.71
CA TYR A 234 -27.74 -15.59 13.62
C TYR A 234 -29.00 -14.78 13.95
N THR A 235 -30.20 -15.36 13.81
CA THR A 235 -31.45 -14.72 14.23
C THR A 235 -31.36 -14.28 15.70
N GLY A 236 -31.60 -12.99 15.96
CA GLY A 236 -31.45 -12.37 17.29
C GLY A 236 -30.00 -12.11 17.74
N ARG A 237 -28.99 -12.42 16.91
CA ARG A 237 -27.55 -12.20 17.16
C ARG A 237 -26.85 -11.62 15.94
N GLN A 238 -27.56 -10.80 15.15
CA GLN A 238 -27.08 -10.27 13.88
C GLN A 238 -25.76 -9.47 14.01
N GLY A 239 -25.55 -8.78 15.14
CA GLY A 239 -24.28 -8.09 15.43
C GLY A 239 -23.07 -9.03 15.58
N THR A 240 -23.30 -10.32 15.91
CA THR A 240 -22.23 -11.32 15.96
C THR A 240 -21.76 -11.71 14.56
N LEU A 241 -22.70 -11.88 13.62
CA LEU A 241 -22.37 -12.13 12.21
C LEU A 241 -21.64 -10.94 11.60
N LEU A 242 -22.14 -9.72 11.83
CA LEU A 242 -21.48 -8.51 11.33
C LEU A 242 -20.04 -8.42 11.85
N LYS A 243 -19.81 -8.66 13.14
CA LYS A 243 -18.47 -8.71 13.71
C LYS A 243 -17.56 -9.76 13.04
N LEU A 244 -18.07 -10.97 12.77
CA LEU A 244 -17.31 -11.99 12.03
C LEU A 244 -16.90 -11.48 10.64
N ASN A 245 -17.84 -10.85 9.94
CA ASN A 245 -17.62 -10.32 8.60
C ASN A 245 -16.59 -9.19 8.61
N GLU A 246 -16.68 -8.25 9.56
CA GLU A 246 -15.72 -7.16 9.68
C GLU A 246 -14.32 -7.66 10.06
N ILE A 247 -14.21 -8.65 10.96
CA ILE A 247 -12.91 -9.25 11.31
C ILE A 247 -12.32 -9.99 10.10
N ASN A 248 -13.13 -10.73 9.34
CA ASN A 248 -12.67 -11.38 8.12
C ASN A 248 -12.21 -10.34 7.09
N ALA A 249 -13.02 -9.32 6.81
CA ALA A 249 -12.67 -8.25 5.88
C ALA A 249 -11.37 -7.51 6.29
N LEU A 250 -11.21 -7.24 7.59
CA LEU A 250 -9.99 -6.67 8.15
C LEU A 250 -8.78 -7.58 7.88
N LEU A 251 -8.87 -8.87 8.23
CA LEU A 251 -7.78 -9.83 8.03
C LEU A 251 -7.48 -10.11 6.55
N GLN A 252 -8.45 -9.97 5.64
CA GLN A 252 -8.18 -10.05 4.21
C GLN A 252 -7.39 -8.84 3.69
N GLY A 253 -7.63 -7.65 4.26
CA GLY A 253 -6.94 -6.41 3.93
C GLY A 253 -5.60 -6.20 4.66
N LEU A 254 -5.30 -7.00 5.69
CA LEU A 254 -4.02 -6.98 6.41
C LEU A 254 -3.05 -8.09 5.94
N PRO A 255 -1.74 -7.95 6.22
CA PRO A 255 -0.75 -9.02 6.04
C PRO A 255 -1.15 -10.36 6.69
N SER A 256 -0.65 -11.49 6.17
CA SER A 256 -0.97 -12.84 6.68
C SER A 256 -0.50 -13.11 8.11
N THR A 257 0.51 -12.38 8.56
CA THR A 257 1.09 -12.33 9.90
C THR A 257 0.26 -11.53 10.90
N SER A 258 -0.63 -10.66 10.41
CA SER A 258 -1.52 -9.88 11.26
C SER A 258 -2.57 -10.76 11.94
N SER A 259 -2.95 -10.36 13.15
CA SER A 259 -3.99 -11.02 13.92
C SER A 259 -4.95 -10.01 14.54
N VAL A 260 -6.19 -10.43 14.70
CA VAL A 260 -7.21 -9.68 15.44
C VAL A 260 -7.49 -10.44 16.73
N VAL A 261 -7.43 -9.76 17.86
CA VAL A 261 -7.61 -10.39 19.18
C VAL A 261 -8.91 -9.94 19.80
N LEU A 262 -9.77 -10.89 20.20
CA LEU A 262 -10.97 -10.64 20.99
C LEU A 262 -10.66 -10.97 22.46
N THR A 263 -10.72 -9.99 23.35
CA THR A 263 -10.35 -10.17 24.76
C THR A 263 -11.23 -9.35 25.71
N SER A 264 -11.01 -9.45 27.02
CA SER A 264 -11.69 -8.65 28.06
C SER A 264 -10.79 -7.53 28.55
N ALA A 265 -11.36 -6.52 29.21
CA ALA A 265 -10.58 -5.43 29.79
C ALA A 265 -9.50 -5.96 30.75
N SER A 266 -9.87 -6.90 31.63
CA SER A 266 -8.94 -7.54 32.59
C SER A 266 -7.80 -8.34 31.98
N GLN A 267 -7.91 -8.77 30.72
CA GLN A 267 -6.88 -9.53 30.02
C GLN A 267 -6.08 -8.69 29.02
N LEU A 268 -6.47 -7.42 28.81
CA LEU A 268 -5.85 -6.54 27.82
C LEU A 268 -4.34 -6.40 28.02
N MET A 269 -3.90 -6.22 29.27
CA MET A 269 -2.46 -6.19 29.60
C MET A 269 -1.72 -7.47 29.18
N ARG A 270 -2.35 -8.64 29.34
CA ARG A 270 -1.74 -9.92 28.97
C ARG A 270 -1.67 -10.13 27.46
N GLU A 271 -2.65 -9.65 26.71
CA GLU A 271 -2.65 -9.73 25.23
C GLU A 271 -1.51 -8.96 24.59
N ILE A 272 -1.05 -7.93 25.28
CA ILE A 272 0.03 -7.07 24.82
C ILE A 272 1.37 -7.74 25.13
N VAL A 273 1.53 -8.22 26.36
CA VAL A 273 2.82 -8.75 26.85
C VAL A 273 3.09 -10.19 26.41
N ASN A 274 2.06 -10.98 26.07
CA ASN A 274 2.20 -12.43 25.84
C ASN A 274 1.90 -12.84 24.39
N LYS A 275 2.69 -13.78 23.84
CA LYS A 275 2.46 -14.41 22.53
C LYS A 275 1.18 -15.25 22.48
N LYS A 276 0.77 -15.81 23.62
CA LYS A 276 -0.46 -16.62 23.74
C LYS A 276 -1.59 -15.78 24.29
N SER A 277 -2.59 -15.54 23.45
CA SER A 277 -3.82 -14.84 23.83
C SER A 277 -4.59 -15.61 24.91
N ALA A 278 -5.10 -14.88 25.90
CA ALA A 278 -6.08 -15.39 26.86
C ALA A 278 -7.52 -15.32 26.31
N GLY A 279 -7.70 -14.53 25.25
CA GLY A 279 -8.92 -14.39 24.47
C GLY A 279 -9.00 -15.33 23.27
N THR A 280 -9.62 -14.85 22.20
CA THR A 280 -9.70 -15.55 20.90
C THR A 280 -8.85 -14.82 19.88
N THR A 281 -7.89 -15.52 19.29
CA THR A 281 -7.08 -14.99 18.19
C THR A 281 -7.70 -15.35 16.85
N CYS A 282 -8.05 -14.34 16.07
CA CYS A 282 -8.49 -14.48 14.69
C CYS A 282 -7.29 -14.26 13.75
N VAL A 283 -7.05 -15.20 12.86
CA VAL A 283 -5.96 -15.15 11.85
C VAL A 283 -6.52 -15.37 10.46
N LYS A 284 -5.86 -14.81 9.44
CA LYS A 284 -6.26 -14.99 8.04
C LYS A 284 -6.25 -16.46 7.63
N GLY A 285 -5.14 -17.15 7.92
CA GLY A 285 -4.93 -18.56 7.58
C GLY A 285 -4.75 -18.82 6.09
N GLU A 286 -4.29 -20.02 5.76
CA GLU A 286 -4.12 -20.50 4.38
C GLU A 286 -5.16 -21.57 4.05
N LYS A 287 -5.80 -21.48 2.88
CA LYS A 287 -6.65 -22.56 2.35
C LYS A 287 -5.73 -23.67 1.80
N PRO A 288 -5.93 -24.95 2.14
CA PRO A 288 -5.23 -26.04 1.48
C PRO A 288 -5.49 -25.99 -0.02
N ALA A 289 -4.44 -26.15 -0.83
CA ALA A 289 -4.52 -26.04 -2.28
C ALA A 289 -5.49 -27.07 -2.87
N ALA A 290 -6.66 -26.59 -3.31
CA ALA A 290 -7.55 -27.28 -4.21
C ALA A 290 -8.02 -26.31 -5.30
N ALA A 291 -7.93 -26.81 -6.54
CA ALA A 291 -8.25 -26.23 -7.84
C ALA A 291 -9.20 -25.00 -7.87
N ALA A 292 -8.68 -23.97 -8.56
CA ALA A 292 -9.34 -23.02 -9.46
C ALA A 292 -10.76 -22.50 -9.17
N ALA A 293 -10.84 -21.16 -9.22
CA ALA A 293 -11.99 -20.29 -9.42
C ALA A 293 -12.91 -20.07 -8.21
N THR A 294 -12.85 -18.88 -7.61
CA THR A 294 -13.91 -17.86 -7.79
C THR A 294 -13.51 -16.51 -7.19
N LYS A 295 -13.95 -15.47 -7.90
CA LYS A 295 -13.73 -14.03 -7.68
C LYS A 295 -14.23 -13.58 -6.31
N THR A 296 -13.48 -12.67 -5.67
CA THR A 296 -14.03 -11.79 -4.62
C THR A 296 -13.73 -10.35 -4.99
N SER A 297 -14.80 -9.63 -5.33
CA SER A 297 -14.82 -8.27 -5.81
C SER A 297 -14.65 -7.27 -4.65
N ALA A 298 -13.46 -6.69 -4.52
CA ALA A 298 -13.42 -5.23 -4.42
C ALA A 298 -13.88 -4.70 -5.79
N LYS A 299 -14.73 -3.67 -5.86
CA LYS A 299 -15.18 -3.10 -7.15
C LYS A 299 -13.95 -2.58 -7.90
N ALA A 300 -13.37 -3.42 -8.75
CA ALA A 300 -12.49 -3.00 -9.82
C ALA A 300 -13.28 -1.99 -10.67
N LEU A 301 -12.59 -1.00 -11.23
CA LEU A 301 -13.19 -0.09 -12.19
C LEU A 301 -13.84 -0.95 -13.28
N ALA A 302 -15.17 -0.89 -13.42
CA ALA A 302 -15.89 -1.64 -14.43
C ALA A 302 -15.68 -1.00 -15.80
N ILE A 303 -14.45 -1.09 -16.31
CA ILE A 303 -14.10 -0.70 -17.67
C ILE A 303 -14.59 -1.83 -18.57
N PRO A 304 -15.59 -1.59 -19.44
CA PRO A 304 -16.07 -2.60 -20.35
C PRO A 304 -14.97 -2.94 -21.35
N ARG A 305 -14.69 -4.25 -21.51
CA ARG A 305 -13.72 -4.75 -22.49
C ARG A 305 -14.18 -4.42 -23.92
N GLY A 306 -13.23 -4.31 -24.83
CA GLY A 306 -13.48 -4.18 -26.25
C GLY A 306 -14.20 -5.40 -26.86
N PRO A 307 -14.61 -5.32 -28.14
CA PRO A 307 -15.41 -6.37 -28.80
C PRO A 307 -14.76 -7.77 -28.84
N ASN A 308 -13.44 -7.84 -28.72
CA ASN A 308 -12.65 -9.07 -28.67
C ASN A 308 -12.39 -9.59 -27.23
N GLY A 309 -12.97 -8.96 -26.21
CA GLY A 309 -12.76 -9.31 -24.81
C GLY A 309 -11.44 -8.82 -24.19
N LYS A 310 -10.75 -7.88 -24.83
CA LYS A 310 -9.50 -7.26 -24.34
C LYS A 310 -9.67 -5.78 -24.01
N TYR A 311 -8.78 -5.25 -23.17
CA TYR A 311 -8.68 -3.81 -22.93
C TYR A 311 -7.84 -3.15 -24.02
N ARG A 312 -8.37 -2.07 -24.59
CA ARG A 312 -7.76 -1.32 -25.68
C ARG A 312 -6.79 -0.28 -25.14
N ILE A 313 -5.54 -0.37 -25.55
CA ILE A 313 -4.44 0.48 -25.11
C ILE A 313 -4.08 1.48 -26.20
N GLY A 314 -4.00 2.76 -25.82
CA GLY A 314 -3.44 3.83 -26.63
C GLY A 314 -2.11 4.30 -26.08
N LEU A 315 -1.08 4.35 -26.93
CA LEU A 315 0.27 4.79 -26.55
C LEU A 315 0.59 6.13 -27.20
N LEU A 316 0.80 7.17 -26.39
CA LEU A 316 1.25 8.49 -26.86
C LEU A 316 2.76 8.62 -26.63
N GLY A 317 3.54 8.98 -27.66
CA GLY A 317 5.00 9.10 -27.55
C GLY A 317 5.76 7.79 -27.81
N ALA A 318 5.25 6.94 -28.70
CA ALA A 318 5.73 5.56 -28.91
C ALA A 318 7.13 5.41 -29.56
N ARG A 319 7.81 6.51 -29.89
CA ARG A 319 9.09 6.52 -30.64
C ARG A 319 10.30 6.06 -29.81
N GLY A 320 10.31 6.34 -28.51
CA GLY A 320 11.47 6.08 -27.65
C GLY A 320 11.73 4.59 -27.41
N TYR A 321 12.87 4.25 -26.80
CA TYR A 321 13.17 2.85 -26.45
C TYR A 321 12.12 2.25 -25.51
N VAL A 322 11.64 3.03 -24.52
CA VAL A 322 10.53 2.61 -23.63
C VAL A 322 9.24 2.36 -24.41
N GLY A 323 8.90 3.22 -25.39
CA GLY A 323 7.73 3.03 -26.23
C GLY A 323 7.81 1.72 -27.05
N GLY A 324 8.99 1.41 -27.57
CA GLY A 324 9.25 0.13 -28.24
C GLY A 324 9.07 -1.08 -27.33
N GLU A 325 9.60 -1.04 -26.10
CA GLU A 325 9.40 -2.13 -25.14
C GLU A 325 7.95 -2.24 -24.66
N LEU A 326 7.24 -1.13 -24.45
CA LEU A 326 5.80 -1.15 -24.15
C LEU A 326 4.98 -1.85 -25.23
N ILE A 327 5.25 -1.55 -26.51
CA ILE A 327 4.61 -2.23 -27.63
C ILE A 327 4.87 -3.75 -27.57
N ARG A 328 6.10 -4.17 -27.23
CA ARG A 328 6.43 -5.60 -27.11
C ARG A 328 5.73 -6.27 -25.94
N VAL A 329 5.73 -5.65 -24.75
CA VAL A 329 5.06 -6.20 -23.56
C VAL A 329 3.54 -6.26 -23.78
N ILE A 330 2.92 -5.19 -24.26
CA ILE A 330 1.48 -5.18 -24.61
C ILE A 330 1.18 -6.20 -25.71
N GLY A 331 2.02 -6.30 -26.73
CA GLY A 331 1.88 -7.26 -27.82
C GLY A 331 1.96 -8.72 -27.40
N ARG A 332 2.54 -9.04 -26.23
CA ARG A 332 2.54 -10.39 -25.64
C ARG A 332 1.38 -10.60 -24.66
N HIS A 333 0.70 -9.55 -24.24
CA HIS A 333 -0.31 -9.62 -23.19
C HIS A 333 -1.62 -10.25 -23.69
N PRO A 334 -2.17 -11.26 -23.00
CA PRO A 334 -3.39 -11.95 -23.43
C PRO A 334 -4.64 -11.08 -23.32
N GLU A 335 -4.70 -10.18 -22.34
CA GLU A 335 -5.88 -9.35 -22.05
C GLU A 335 -5.81 -7.89 -22.52
N LEU A 336 -4.67 -7.45 -23.07
CA LEU A 336 -4.50 -6.09 -23.59
C LEU A 336 -4.37 -6.14 -25.11
N GLU A 337 -4.81 -5.07 -25.77
CA GLU A 337 -4.72 -4.89 -27.21
C GLU A 337 -4.22 -3.47 -27.50
N LEU A 338 -3.10 -3.35 -28.20
CA LEU A 338 -2.65 -2.05 -28.71
C LEU A 338 -3.54 -1.66 -29.90
N VAL A 339 -4.28 -0.55 -29.77
CA VAL A 339 -5.18 -0.04 -30.83
C VAL A 339 -4.67 1.24 -31.48
N CYS A 340 -3.80 2.00 -30.80
CA CYS A 340 -3.10 3.12 -31.41
C CYS A 340 -1.73 3.34 -30.76
N ALA A 341 -0.78 3.82 -31.57
CA ALA A 341 0.50 4.30 -31.09
C ALA A 341 0.88 5.58 -31.86
N SER A 342 1.01 6.69 -31.15
CA SER A 342 1.30 8.00 -31.73
C SER A 342 2.81 8.23 -31.83
N SER A 343 3.27 8.53 -33.04
CA SER A 343 4.65 8.95 -33.34
C SER A 343 4.69 9.72 -34.66
N ARG A 344 5.02 11.01 -34.60
CA ARG A 344 5.24 11.84 -35.81
C ARG A 344 6.33 11.29 -36.73
N ALA A 345 7.38 10.73 -36.15
CA ALA A 345 8.54 10.27 -36.91
C ALA A 345 8.34 8.92 -37.59
N LEU A 346 7.37 8.12 -37.12
CA LEU A 346 7.09 6.77 -37.62
C LEU A 346 5.71 6.67 -38.28
N ALA A 347 5.01 7.80 -38.43
CA ALA A 347 3.63 7.82 -38.95
C ALA A 347 3.53 7.07 -40.29
N GLY A 348 2.57 6.15 -40.39
CA GLY A 348 2.38 5.27 -41.55
C GLY A 348 3.27 4.02 -41.58
N GLU A 349 4.26 3.89 -40.68
CA GLU A 349 5.01 2.64 -40.55
C GLU A 349 4.21 1.58 -39.78
N LYS A 350 4.33 0.31 -40.20
CA LYS A 350 3.69 -0.82 -39.53
C LYS A 350 4.31 -1.04 -38.15
N ILE A 351 3.49 -1.01 -37.10
CA ILE A 351 3.93 -1.16 -35.71
C ILE A 351 4.65 -2.49 -35.51
N VAL A 352 4.09 -3.59 -36.03
CA VAL A 352 4.69 -4.94 -35.90
C VAL A 352 6.11 -5.00 -36.47
N LYS A 353 6.37 -4.28 -37.57
CA LYS A 353 7.69 -4.24 -38.21
C LYS A 353 8.70 -3.51 -37.33
N VAL A 354 8.32 -2.37 -36.76
CA VAL A 354 9.19 -1.58 -35.89
C VAL A 354 9.43 -2.30 -34.55
N ALA A 355 8.40 -2.92 -33.98
CA ALA A 355 8.50 -3.65 -32.72
C ALA A 355 9.33 -4.94 -32.84
N ALA A 356 9.27 -5.63 -33.99
CA ALA A 356 10.10 -6.81 -34.25
C ALA A 356 11.57 -6.47 -34.57
N ALA A 357 11.85 -5.24 -34.99
CA ALA A 357 13.23 -4.81 -35.24
C ALA A 357 13.99 -4.57 -33.93
N PRO A 358 15.31 -4.83 -33.89
CA PRO A 358 16.12 -4.47 -32.75
C PRO A 358 16.22 -2.94 -32.64
N PRO A 359 16.27 -2.38 -31.42
CA PRO A 359 16.61 -0.97 -31.24
C PRO A 359 17.97 -0.66 -31.85
N LEU A 360 18.10 0.50 -32.48
CA LEU A 360 19.34 0.95 -33.10
C LEU A 360 20.04 1.99 -32.22
N ASN A 361 21.37 1.99 -32.18
CA ASN A 361 22.14 3.08 -31.61
C ASN A 361 21.96 4.36 -32.46
N PRO A 362 21.76 5.54 -31.84
CA PRO A 362 21.41 6.76 -32.59
C PRO A 362 22.54 7.31 -33.46
N HIS A 363 23.81 7.01 -33.14
CA HIS A 363 24.99 7.45 -33.90
C HIS A 363 25.38 6.44 -34.97
N THR A 364 25.56 5.17 -34.60
CA THR A 364 26.08 4.14 -35.52
C THR A 364 25.00 3.52 -36.41
N LYS A 365 23.72 3.64 -36.04
CA LYS A 365 22.58 2.94 -36.65
C LYS A 365 22.69 1.41 -36.63
N LEU A 366 23.62 0.85 -35.86
CA LEU A 366 23.76 -0.58 -35.67
C LEU A 366 22.78 -1.08 -34.59
N PRO A 367 22.36 -2.36 -34.63
CA PRO A 367 21.56 -2.97 -33.58
C PRO A 367 22.23 -2.85 -32.21
N ALA A 368 21.48 -2.35 -31.23
CA ALA A 368 21.92 -2.18 -29.85
C ALA A 368 21.70 -3.43 -28.99
N LYS A 369 20.84 -4.35 -29.44
CA LYS A 369 20.67 -5.70 -28.90
C LYS A 369 20.46 -6.69 -30.06
N PRO A 370 20.67 -8.00 -29.84
CA PRO A 370 20.36 -9.02 -30.85
C PRO A 370 18.90 -8.95 -31.32
N VAL A 371 18.65 -9.41 -32.54
CA VAL A 371 17.28 -9.57 -33.04
C VAL A 371 16.65 -10.75 -32.32
N GLU A 372 15.51 -10.52 -31.67
CA GLU A 372 14.67 -11.59 -31.13
C GLU A 372 13.53 -11.86 -32.11
N ASP A 373 13.34 -13.13 -32.47
CA ASP A 373 12.16 -13.55 -33.24
C ASP A 373 10.96 -13.70 -32.30
N VAL A 374 10.24 -12.59 -32.10
CA VAL A 374 9.13 -12.51 -31.16
C VAL A 374 7.83 -12.42 -31.93
N LYS A 375 6.97 -13.42 -31.75
CA LYS A 375 5.59 -13.35 -32.24
C LYS A 375 4.78 -12.39 -31.36
N LEU A 376 4.45 -11.22 -31.91
CA LEU A 376 3.61 -10.22 -31.25
C LEU A 376 2.15 -10.34 -31.72
N ASN A 377 1.21 -10.27 -30.79
CA ASN A 377 -0.23 -10.25 -31.03
C ASN A 377 -0.71 -8.81 -31.31
N ILE A 378 -0.12 -8.19 -32.33
CA ILE A 378 -0.47 -6.84 -32.82
C ILE A 378 -1.16 -7.01 -34.16
N HIS A 379 -2.22 -6.24 -34.40
CA HIS A 379 -2.91 -6.28 -35.70
C HIS A 379 -1.90 -5.96 -36.82
N PRO A 380 -1.77 -6.84 -37.85
CA PRO A 380 -0.69 -6.75 -38.83
C PRO A 380 -0.71 -5.45 -39.63
N ASP A 381 -1.90 -4.86 -39.80
CA ASP A 381 -2.07 -3.60 -40.51
C ASP A 381 -1.98 -2.35 -39.63
N LEU A 382 -1.83 -2.49 -38.31
CA LEU A 382 -1.77 -1.33 -37.43
C LEU A 382 -0.50 -0.52 -37.72
N GLU A 383 -0.71 0.77 -38.01
CA GLU A 383 0.34 1.74 -38.32
C GLU A 383 0.46 2.75 -37.19
N PHE A 384 1.65 3.33 -37.01
CA PHE A 384 1.79 4.51 -36.17
C PHE A 384 0.96 5.64 -36.74
N CYS A 385 0.25 6.35 -35.86
CA CYS A 385 -0.50 7.54 -36.22
C CYS A 385 0.20 8.81 -35.74
N GLU A 386 -0.25 9.96 -36.25
CA GLU A 386 0.01 11.24 -35.63
C GLU A 386 -1.24 11.64 -34.84
N LEU A 387 -1.13 11.58 -33.52
CA LEU A 387 -2.19 12.00 -32.60
C LEU A 387 -1.64 13.11 -31.71
N GLY A 388 -1.89 14.36 -32.12
CA GLY A 388 -1.61 15.56 -31.34
C GLY A 388 -2.70 15.83 -30.31
N LEU A 389 -2.46 16.85 -29.46
CA LEU A 389 -3.38 17.26 -28.40
C LEU A 389 -4.77 17.62 -28.95
N ASP A 390 -4.80 18.40 -30.02
CA ASP A 390 -6.05 18.85 -30.68
C ASP A 390 -6.79 17.73 -31.41
N ASP A 391 -6.08 16.63 -31.73
CA ASP A 391 -6.62 15.53 -32.53
C ASP A 391 -7.29 14.46 -31.65
N ILE A 392 -6.97 14.38 -30.35
CA ILE A 392 -7.45 13.33 -29.44
C ILE A 392 -8.98 13.21 -29.47
N ALA A 393 -9.67 14.33 -29.29
CA ALA A 393 -11.14 14.37 -29.19
C ALA A 393 -11.86 14.02 -30.50
N THR A 394 -11.23 14.28 -31.64
CA THR A 394 -11.82 14.03 -32.97
C THR A 394 -11.35 12.72 -33.60
N SER A 395 -10.32 12.09 -33.03
CA SER A 395 -9.77 10.83 -33.50
C SER A 395 -10.74 9.65 -33.29
N PRO A 396 -10.64 8.59 -34.11
CA PRO A 396 -11.39 7.35 -33.88
C PRO A 396 -10.98 6.61 -32.59
N PHE A 397 -9.87 7.03 -31.96
CA PHE A 397 -9.29 6.38 -30.79
C PHE A 397 -9.76 7.00 -29.47
N GLY A 398 -10.06 8.31 -29.44
CA GLY A 398 -10.37 9.05 -28.21
C GLY A 398 -11.38 8.32 -27.32
N GLU A 399 -12.56 8.01 -27.86
CA GLU A 399 -13.65 7.37 -27.11
C GLU A 399 -13.55 5.83 -27.02
N SER A 400 -12.61 5.22 -27.75
CA SER A 400 -12.49 3.77 -27.86
C SER A 400 -11.37 3.15 -27.03
N VAL A 401 -10.39 3.95 -26.60
CA VAL A 401 -9.27 3.49 -25.76
C VAL A 401 -9.69 3.40 -24.28
N ASP A 402 -9.34 2.28 -23.65
CA ASP A 402 -9.61 1.97 -22.26
C ASP A 402 -8.48 2.44 -21.32
N VAL A 403 -7.24 2.38 -21.81
CA VAL A 403 -6.05 2.82 -21.07
C VAL A 403 -5.13 3.63 -21.98
N TRP A 404 -4.76 4.82 -21.53
CA TRP A 404 -3.79 5.68 -22.19
C TRP A 404 -2.46 5.65 -21.46
N VAL A 405 -1.38 5.37 -22.20
CA VAL A 405 -0.01 5.45 -21.68
C VAL A 405 0.68 6.65 -22.32
N LEU A 406 1.10 7.61 -21.50
CA LEU A 406 1.77 8.84 -21.88
C LEU A 406 3.30 8.65 -21.75
N ALA A 407 3.92 8.19 -22.83
CA ALA A 407 5.37 8.09 -22.97
C ALA A 407 5.95 9.41 -23.55
N LEU A 408 5.55 10.53 -22.95
CA LEU A 408 5.87 11.88 -23.42
C LEU A 408 7.07 12.47 -22.65
N PRO A 409 7.76 13.48 -23.21
CA PRO A 409 8.72 14.27 -22.44
C PRO A 409 8.05 14.98 -21.26
N ASN A 410 8.83 15.31 -20.23
CA ASN A 410 8.36 16.15 -19.12
C ASN A 410 7.81 17.49 -19.61
N GLY A 411 6.79 17.99 -18.94
CA GLY A 411 6.06 19.22 -19.22
C GLY A 411 4.88 19.06 -20.18
N TYR A 412 4.56 17.84 -20.60
CA TYR A 412 3.46 17.57 -21.54
C TYR A 412 2.34 16.73 -20.93
N CYS A 413 2.57 16.01 -19.83
CA CYS A 413 1.57 15.07 -19.31
C CYS A 413 0.26 15.79 -18.96
N GLU A 414 0.34 16.95 -18.31
CA GLU A 414 -0.83 17.70 -17.82
C GLU A 414 -1.82 18.05 -18.94
N ASP A 415 -1.32 18.62 -20.03
CA ASP A 415 -2.15 19.02 -21.17
C ASP A 415 -2.84 17.80 -21.81
N TYR A 416 -2.09 16.72 -22.01
CA TYR A 416 -2.61 15.48 -22.58
C TYR A 416 -3.62 14.79 -21.65
N ALA A 417 -3.33 14.70 -20.35
CA ALA A 417 -4.25 14.13 -19.36
C ALA A 417 -5.55 14.94 -19.29
N THR A 418 -5.46 16.27 -19.28
CA THR A 418 -6.62 17.17 -19.32
C THR A 418 -7.48 16.94 -20.56
N ALA A 419 -6.85 16.83 -21.74
CA ALA A 419 -7.55 16.55 -22.99
C ALA A 419 -8.25 15.18 -22.98
N LEU A 420 -7.60 14.17 -22.39
CA LEU A 420 -8.18 12.84 -22.23
C LEU A 420 -9.35 12.84 -21.23
N ASP A 421 -9.25 13.58 -20.13
CA ASP A 421 -10.33 13.71 -19.14
C ASP A 421 -11.57 14.41 -19.66
N ALA A 422 -11.38 15.36 -20.59
CA ALA A 422 -12.46 16.06 -21.28
C ALA A 422 -13.31 15.15 -22.19
N LEU A 423 -12.82 13.96 -22.56
CA LEU A 423 -13.57 13.00 -23.37
C LEU A 423 -14.87 12.54 -22.68
N HIS A 424 -15.85 12.11 -23.49
CA HIS A 424 -17.13 11.61 -23.01
C HIS A 424 -16.96 10.33 -22.20
N ARG A 425 -16.02 9.46 -22.59
CA ARG A 425 -15.64 8.25 -21.86
C ARG A 425 -15.06 8.60 -20.48
N LYS A 426 -15.81 8.27 -19.43
CA LYS A 426 -15.39 8.47 -18.03
C LYS A 426 -14.56 7.31 -17.45
N ASN A 427 -14.82 6.08 -17.88
CA ASN A 427 -14.12 4.89 -17.37
C ASN A 427 -12.87 4.59 -18.20
N LYS A 428 -11.76 5.23 -17.85
CA LYS A 428 -10.44 5.08 -18.47
C LYS A 428 -9.33 5.17 -17.44
N VAL A 429 -8.16 4.61 -17.76
CA VAL A 429 -6.94 4.76 -16.98
C VAL A 429 -5.93 5.57 -17.79
N ILE A 430 -5.22 6.49 -17.15
CA ILE A 430 -4.16 7.31 -17.72
C ILE A 430 -2.89 7.07 -16.91
N ILE A 431 -1.81 6.69 -17.59
CA ILE A 431 -0.51 6.45 -16.98
C ILE A 431 0.50 7.44 -17.53
N ASP A 432 1.12 8.19 -16.62
CA ASP A 432 2.25 9.08 -16.92
C ASP A 432 3.57 8.33 -16.73
N LEU A 433 4.42 8.27 -17.76
CA LEU A 433 5.79 7.75 -17.64
C LEU A 433 6.82 8.85 -17.38
N SER A 434 6.44 10.11 -17.57
CA SER A 434 7.28 11.26 -17.28
C SER A 434 7.42 11.46 -15.76
N ALA A 435 8.08 12.54 -15.36
CA ALA A 435 8.18 12.89 -13.96
C ALA A 435 7.13 13.92 -13.50
N ASP A 436 6.26 14.36 -14.40
CA ASP A 436 5.32 15.47 -14.17
C ASP A 436 4.39 15.18 -12.98
N GLN A 437 3.90 13.94 -12.88
CA GLN A 437 2.88 13.57 -11.89
C GLN A 437 3.41 12.79 -10.69
N ARG A 438 4.73 12.52 -10.62
CA ARG A 438 5.33 11.68 -9.56
C ARG A 438 5.33 12.32 -8.16
N PHE A 439 4.95 13.59 -8.08
CA PHE A 439 4.84 14.38 -6.85
C PHE A 439 3.41 14.87 -6.59
N ASN A 440 2.47 14.51 -7.47
CA ASN A 440 1.09 14.97 -7.39
C ASN A 440 0.26 13.99 -6.55
N SER A 441 -0.36 14.47 -5.48
CA SER A 441 -1.21 13.66 -4.59
C SER A 441 -2.48 13.14 -5.28
N ASP A 442 -2.91 13.78 -6.37
CA ASP A 442 -4.09 13.37 -7.14
C ASP A 442 -3.79 12.19 -8.07
N TRP A 443 -2.50 11.86 -8.26
CA TRP A 443 -2.04 10.73 -9.05
C TRP A 443 -1.52 9.62 -8.14
N THR A 444 -1.89 8.39 -8.43
CA THR A 444 -1.40 7.24 -7.68
C THR A 444 0.01 6.88 -8.11
N TYR A 445 0.97 6.87 -7.19
CA TYR A 445 2.34 6.46 -7.48
C TYR A 445 2.43 4.93 -7.73
N GLY A 446 2.93 4.57 -8.91
CA GLY A 446 2.86 3.23 -9.49
C GLY A 446 3.96 2.25 -9.05
N LEU A 447 4.14 2.04 -7.75
CA LEU A 447 5.09 1.06 -7.19
C LEU A 447 4.33 0.00 -6.35
N PRO A 448 3.85 -1.11 -6.94
CA PRO A 448 3.08 -2.13 -6.25
C PRO A 448 3.82 -2.77 -5.07
N GLU A 449 5.14 -2.94 -5.18
CA GLU A 449 6.02 -3.51 -4.16
C GLU A 449 6.13 -2.62 -2.91
N ALA A 450 5.77 -1.34 -3.02
CA ALA A 450 5.76 -0.45 -1.88
C ALA A 450 4.65 -0.83 -0.90
N PRO A 451 4.85 -0.62 0.41
CA PRO A 451 3.82 -0.87 1.41
C PRO A 451 2.52 -0.11 1.08
N GLY A 452 1.42 -0.86 0.95
CA GLY A 452 0.11 -0.34 0.54
C GLY A 452 0.01 0.11 -0.94
N GLY A 453 1.09 0.05 -1.72
CA GLY A 453 1.13 0.51 -3.12
C GLY A 453 0.14 -0.25 -4.00
N ARG A 454 0.15 -1.58 -3.93
CA ARG A 454 -0.80 -2.44 -4.63
C ARG A 454 -2.27 -2.16 -4.27
N MET A 455 -2.55 -1.74 -3.03
CA MET A 455 -3.93 -1.38 -2.63
C MET A 455 -4.35 -0.04 -3.23
N ARG A 456 -3.48 0.98 -3.18
CA ARG A 456 -3.76 2.29 -3.78
C ARG A 456 -3.95 2.21 -5.30
N LEU A 457 -3.23 1.31 -5.96
CA LEU A 457 -3.31 1.14 -7.41
C LEU A 457 -4.60 0.46 -7.89
N ARG A 458 -5.27 -0.34 -7.05
CA ARG A 458 -6.50 -1.04 -7.46
C ARG A 458 -7.60 -0.03 -7.76
N GLY A 459 -8.05 0.01 -9.01
CA GLY A 459 -9.04 0.98 -9.47
C GLY A 459 -8.50 2.41 -9.63
N ALA A 460 -7.18 2.62 -9.60
CA ALA A 460 -6.62 3.94 -9.90
C ALA A 460 -6.86 4.31 -11.37
N THR A 461 -7.33 5.54 -11.62
CA THR A 461 -7.55 6.07 -12.97
C THR A 461 -6.41 6.95 -13.45
N HIS A 462 -5.63 7.51 -12.55
CA HIS A 462 -4.47 8.37 -12.82
C HIS A 462 -3.25 7.82 -12.09
N ILE A 463 -2.25 7.37 -12.83
CA ILE A 463 -1.10 6.65 -12.28
C ILE A 463 0.20 7.30 -12.75
N ALA A 464 1.03 7.71 -11.79
CA ALA A 464 2.37 8.20 -12.05
C ALA A 464 3.36 7.03 -11.97
N ASN A 465 3.93 6.62 -13.10
CA ASN A 465 4.87 5.52 -13.14
C ASN A 465 6.24 5.97 -12.57
N PRO A 466 6.85 5.19 -11.67
CA PRO A 466 8.17 5.47 -11.12
C PRO A 466 9.26 5.64 -12.20
N GLY A 467 10.26 6.46 -11.88
CA GLY A 467 11.47 6.55 -12.69
C GLY A 467 12.39 5.35 -12.50
N CYS A 468 13.09 4.91 -13.55
CA CYS A 468 13.94 3.71 -13.50
C CYS A 468 14.91 3.67 -12.31
N TYR A 469 15.74 4.70 -12.10
CA TYR A 469 16.62 4.75 -10.92
C TYR A 469 15.82 4.81 -9.61
N ALA A 470 14.71 5.54 -9.58
CA ALA A 470 13.88 5.64 -8.39
C ALA A 470 13.28 4.29 -7.99
N THR A 471 12.85 3.46 -8.95
CA THR A 471 12.40 2.09 -8.70
C THR A 471 13.49 1.30 -7.98
N GLY A 472 14.71 1.26 -8.53
CA GLY A 472 15.81 0.49 -7.94
C GLY A 472 16.24 1.01 -6.57
N VAL A 473 16.34 2.33 -6.38
CA VAL A 473 16.73 2.92 -5.09
C VAL A 473 15.66 2.67 -4.03
N GLN A 474 14.37 2.80 -4.37
CA GLN A 474 13.28 2.49 -3.44
C GLN A 474 13.29 1.02 -3.04
N LEU A 475 13.38 0.09 -3.99
CA LEU A 475 13.48 -1.35 -3.68
C LEU A 475 14.68 -1.65 -2.75
N GLY A 476 15.78 -0.95 -2.94
CA GLY A 476 16.97 -1.11 -2.12
C GLY A 476 16.91 -0.43 -0.75
N LEU A 477 16.03 0.54 -0.49
CA LEU A 477 15.96 1.27 0.79
C LEU A 477 14.69 0.98 1.60
N MET A 478 13.58 0.60 0.98
CA MET A 478 12.30 0.34 1.65
C MET A 478 12.40 -0.67 2.82
N PRO A 479 13.17 -1.77 2.72
CA PRO A 479 13.33 -2.69 3.84
C PRO A 479 13.98 -2.04 5.07
N LEU A 480 14.90 -1.08 4.87
CA LEU A 480 15.59 -0.37 5.95
C LEU A 480 14.74 0.76 6.57
N LEU A 481 13.72 1.20 5.85
CA LEU A 481 12.80 2.27 6.29
C LEU A 481 11.52 1.74 6.93
N GLY A 482 11.41 0.42 7.14
CA GLY A 482 10.31 -0.18 7.89
C GLY A 482 9.03 -0.39 7.06
N GLY A 483 9.15 -0.87 5.82
CA GLY A 483 7.96 -1.15 5.00
C GLY A 483 7.10 -2.36 5.41
N LYS A 484 7.35 -2.98 6.56
CA LYS A 484 6.40 -3.84 7.27
C LYS A 484 6.32 -3.40 8.74
N PRO A 485 5.13 -3.30 9.36
CA PRO A 485 4.96 -2.98 10.78
C PRO A 485 5.72 -3.91 11.74
N GLU A 486 6.10 -5.10 11.28
CA GLU A 486 6.75 -6.16 12.06
C GLU A 486 8.28 -6.01 12.18
N VAL A 487 8.92 -5.26 11.29
CA VAL A 487 10.38 -4.96 11.34
C VAL A 487 10.60 -3.49 11.72
N SER A 488 9.68 -2.92 12.49
CA SER A 488 9.55 -1.48 12.74
C SER A 488 10.62 -0.93 13.70
N GLY A 489 11.86 -0.89 13.21
CA GLY A 489 12.83 0.13 13.56
C GLY A 489 13.11 1.00 12.36
N ASN A 490 13.25 2.31 12.58
CA ASN A 490 13.91 3.15 11.60
C ASN A 490 15.40 2.75 11.60
N LEU A 491 15.74 1.75 10.78
CA LEU A 491 17.06 1.09 10.78
C LEU A 491 18.17 2.01 10.30
N LEU A 492 17.82 3.18 9.77
CA LEU A 492 18.74 4.19 9.29
C LEU A 492 18.96 5.31 10.31
N ASP A 493 20.21 5.76 10.42
CA ASP A 493 20.54 7.02 11.07
C ASP A 493 20.04 8.18 10.21
N LYS A 494 18.99 8.87 10.69
CA LYS A 494 18.36 10.00 10.01
C LYS A 494 19.29 11.21 9.84
N SER A 495 20.37 11.31 10.60
CA SER A 495 21.34 12.39 10.46
C SER A 495 22.25 12.22 9.23
N VAL A 496 22.34 11.01 8.69
CA VAL A 496 23.16 10.68 7.52
C VAL A 496 22.27 10.12 6.39
N PRO A 497 21.93 10.95 5.39
CA PRO A 497 21.17 10.51 4.22
C PRO A 497 21.81 9.30 3.52
N PRO A 498 21.03 8.30 3.07
CA PRO A 498 21.53 7.27 2.19
C PRO A 498 22.08 7.85 0.89
N HIS A 499 23.20 7.29 0.43
CA HIS A 499 23.84 7.66 -0.83
C HIS A 499 23.62 6.56 -1.85
N ALA A 500 23.17 6.94 -3.04
CA ALA A 500 22.94 6.05 -4.16
C ALA A 500 23.86 6.43 -5.32
N PHE A 501 24.80 5.57 -5.66
CA PHE A 501 25.60 5.66 -6.87
C PHE A 501 24.96 4.79 -7.95
N GLY A 502 24.64 5.36 -9.11
CA GLY A 502 23.95 4.66 -10.19
C GLY A 502 24.72 4.68 -11.50
N VAL A 503 24.68 3.56 -12.23
CA VAL A 503 25.23 3.45 -13.59
C VAL A 503 24.18 2.79 -14.48
N SER A 504 23.76 3.47 -15.54
CA SER A 504 22.82 2.92 -16.53
C SER A 504 23.50 2.61 -17.85
N GLY A 505 22.86 1.74 -18.63
CA GLY A 505 23.16 1.64 -20.05
C GLY A 505 22.75 2.89 -20.81
N TYR A 506 23.30 3.09 -22.01
CA TYR A 506 23.09 4.29 -22.79
C TYR A 506 21.67 4.46 -23.35
N SER A 507 20.83 3.41 -23.31
CA SER A 507 19.40 3.53 -23.64
C SER A 507 18.67 4.55 -22.78
N GLY A 508 19.15 4.81 -21.55
CA GLY A 508 18.60 5.85 -20.66
C GLY A 508 18.73 7.27 -21.22
N ALA A 509 19.66 7.52 -22.14
CA ALA A 509 19.81 8.82 -22.80
C ALA A 509 18.84 9.02 -23.98
N GLY A 510 18.03 8.00 -24.30
CA GLY A 510 17.03 8.06 -25.36
C GLY A 510 17.61 7.94 -26.78
N THR A 511 16.76 8.22 -27.77
CA THR A 511 17.03 7.96 -29.19
C THR A 511 17.58 9.17 -29.97
N ASN A 512 17.74 10.32 -29.30
CA ASN A 512 18.38 11.49 -29.90
C ASN A 512 19.90 11.44 -29.65
N PRO A 513 20.76 11.73 -30.64
CA PRO A 513 22.21 11.74 -30.45
C PRO A 513 22.64 12.66 -29.30
N SER A 514 23.48 12.15 -28.42
CA SER A 514 24.10 12.86 -27.29
C SER A 514 25.42 12.20 -26.93
N LYS A 515 26.24 12.85 -26.08
CA LYS A 515 27.46 12.22 -25.54
C LYS A 515 27.14 10.98 -24.69
N ALA A 516 25.96 10.93 -24.08
CA ALA A 516 25.54 9.84 -23.19
C ALA A 516 25.09 8.58 -23.94
N ASN A 517 24.93 8.64 -25.27
CA ASN A 517 24.65 7.47 -26.13
C ASN A 517 25.60 7.33 -27.32
N ASP A 518 26.71 8.06 -27.29
CA ASP A 518 27.80 7.96 -28.25
C ASP A 518 28.79 6.89 -27.77
N MET A 519 28.88 5.79 -28.52
CA MET A 519 29.76 4.67 -28.19
C MET A 519 31.24 5.04 -28.26
N ASP A 520 31.62 6.01 -29.10
CA ASP A 520 33.02 6.46 -29.19
C ASP A 520 33.43 7.23 -27.93
N VAL A 521 32.48 7.94 -27.30
CA VAL A 521 32.71 8.67 -26.04
C VAL A 521 32.62 7.74 -24.83
N LEU A 522 31.75 6.73 -24.88
CA LEU A 522 31.52 5.77 -23.80
C LEU A 522 32.54 4.63 -23.77
N ASN A 523 33.25 4.37 -24.88
CA ASN A 523 34.24 3.29 -24.93
C ASN A 523 35.31 3.47 -23.85
N ASP A 524 35.54 2.42 -23.05
CA ASP A 524 36.45 2.40 -21.90
C ASP A 524 36.19 3.53 -20.87
N ASN A 525 34.95 4.00 -20.75
CA ASN A 525 34.60 5.17 -19.95
C ASN A 525 33.21 5.07 -19.28
N ILE A 526 32.96 5.89 -18.28
CA ILE A 526 31.62 6.19 -17.75
C ILE A 526 31.44 7.70 -17.61
N ILE A 527 30.24 8.20 -17.82
CA ILE A 527 29.97 9.66 -17.80
C ILE A 527 28.99 9.99 -16.68
N ALA A 528 29.45 10.80 -15.72
CA ALA A 528 28.60 11.40 -14.70
C ALA A 528 27.70 12.49 -15.32
N TYR A 529 26.46 12.62 -14.82
CA TYR A 529 25.59 13.73 -15.21
C TYR A 529 24.67 14.12 -14.06
N LYS A 530 24.30 15.41 -13.97
CA LYS A 530 23.32 15.95 -13.00
C LYS A 530 23.44 15.32 -11.59
N SER A 531 24.65 15.27 -11.04
CA SER A 531 24.96 14.55 -9.79
C SER A 531 24.45 15.21 -8.51
N VAL A 532 23.70 16.31 -8.63
CA VAL A 532 22.99 17.00 -7.54
C VAL A 532 21.66 17.50 -8.09
N GLN A 533 20.64 17.58 -7.24
CA GLN A 533 19.29 18.01 -7.63
C GLN A 533 18.71 17.19 -8.80
N HIS A 534 19.11 15.92 -8.89
CA HIS A 534 18.57 15.01 -9.90
C HIS A 534 17.11 14.72 -9.60
N ILE A 535 16.26 14.58 -10.61
CA ILE A 535 14.82 14.33 -10.40
C ILE A 535 14.55 13.07 -9.59
N HIS A 536 15.27 11.97 -9.88
CA HIS A 536 15.21 10.74 -9.07
C HIS A 536 15.66 10.94 -7.60
N GLU A 537 16.56 11.88 -7.30
CA GLU A 537 16.93 12.21 -5.91
C GLU A 537 15.72 12.77 -5.17
N HIS A 538 15.02 13.72 -5.79
CA HIS A 538 13.83 14.33 -5.22
C HIS A 538 12.67 13.33 -5.16
N GLU A 539 12.46 12.55 -6.22
CA GLU A 539 11.41 11.53 -6.31
C GLU A 539 11.53 10.51 -5.18
N VAL A 540 12.70 9.89 -5.04
CA VAL A 540 12.94 8.90 -3.97
C VAL A 540 12.80 9.55 -2.60
N SER A 541 13.35 10.76 -2.41
CA SER A 541 13.27 11.45 -1.13
C SER A 541 11.83 11.75 -0.72
N HIS A 542 11.01 12.16 -1.68
CA HIS A 542 9.60 12.44 -1.49
C HIS A 542 8.81 11.16 -1.16
N GLN A 543 8.95 10.13 -2.00
CA GLN A 543 8.17 8.89 -1.87
C GLN A 543 8.52 8.08 -0.63
N LEU A 544 9.78 8.11 -0.19
CA LEU A 544 10.23 7.43 1.03
C LEU A 544 10.15 8.30 2.29
N GLY A 545 9.81 9.59 2.17
CA GLY A 545 9.86 10.54 3.28
C GLY A 545 11.26 10.68 3.91
N THR A 546 12.31 10.25 3.22
CA THR A 546 13.69 10.20 3.72
C THR A 546 14.63 10.81 2.69
N PRO A 547 15.39 11.88 3.01
CA PRO A 547 16.34 12.46 2.07
C PRO A 547 17.38 11.44 1.60
N VAL A 548 17.63 11.39 0.29
CA VAL A 548 18.72 10.61 -0.31
C VAL A 548 19.67 11.50 -1.10
N ARG A 549 20.88 11.02 -1.40
CA ARG A 549 21.85 11.67 -2.29
C ARG A 549 22.12 10.76 -3.47
N PHE A 550 22.01 11.27 -4.70
CA PHE A 550 22.06 10.42 -5.89
C PHE A 550 23.05 10.92 -6.94
N MET A 551 23.91 10.01 -7.40
CA MET A 551 24.96 10.29 -8.39
C MET A 551 24.85 9.34 -9.60
N PRO A 552 24.13 9.73 -10.67
CA PRO A 552 23.97 8.90 -11.85
C PRO A 552 25.13 9.01 -12.84
N HIS A 553 25.39 7.90 -13.51
CA HIS A 553 26.37 7.73 -14.57
C HIS A 553 25.78 6.91 -15.71
N VAL A 554 26.42 6.98 -16.87
CA VAL A 554 26.11 6.14 -18.03
C VAL A 554 27.35 5.39 -18.51
N ALA A 555 27.15 4.16 -18.98
CA ALA A 555 28.21 3.21 -19.36
C ALA A 555 28.00 2.64 -20.79
N PRO A 556 29.03 2.01 -21.41
CA PRO A 556 29.03 1.53 -22.80
C PRO A 556 28.28 0.20 -23.01
N TYR A 557 27.15 -0.01 -22.33
CA TYR A 557 26.24 -1.11 -22.60
C TYR A 557 24.84 -0.56 -22.87
N PHE A 558 24.00 -1.31 -23.59
CA PHE A 558 22.73 -0.77 -24.08
C PHE A 558 21.71 -0.51 -22.96
N GLN A 559 21.36 -1.52 -22.17
CA GLN A 559 20.33 -1.41 -21.13
C GLN A 559 20.71 -2.15 -19.86
N GLY A 560 20.04 -1.78 -18.77
CA GLY A 560 20.31 -2.19 -17.40
C GLY A 560 20.80 -1.02 -16.52
N ILE A 561 20.60 -1.14 -15.22
CA ILE A 561 21.08 -0.23 -14.18
C ILE A 561 21.80 -1.05 -13.11
N HIS A 562 22.93 -0.53 -12.66
CA HIS A 562 23.59 -0.90 -11.41
C HIS A 562 23.41 0.23 -10.40
N LEU A 563 22.99 -0.10 -9.19
CA LEU A 563 22.91 0.82 -8.06
C LEU A 563 23.75 0.27 -6.91
N THR A 564 24.60 1.10 -6.34
CA THR A 564 25.27 0.83 -5.06
C THR A 564 24.74 1.83 -4.05
N LEU A 565 24.02 1.31 -3.07
CA LEU A 565 23.39 2.08 -2.01
C LEU A 565 24.24 1.94 -0.76
N SER A 566 24.66 3.07 -0.20
CA SER A 566 25.37 3.13 1.08
C SER A 566 24.49 3.85 2.08
N ALA A 567 24.08 3.15 3.12
CA ALA A 567 23.21 3.67 4.17
C ALA A 567 23.87 3.52 5.54
N GLN A 568 23.77 4.57 6.36
CA GLN A 568 24.23 4.52 7.74
C GLN A 568 23.12 3.90 8.57
N LEU A 569 23.39 2.77 9.23
CA LEU A 569 22.43 2.18 10.15
C LEU A 569 22.40 2.98 11.45
N ALA A 570 21.22 3.00 12.08
CA ALA A 570 21.06 3.52 13.42
C ALA A 570 21.78 2.59 14.43
N ASP A 571 22.42 3.18 15.43
CA ASP A 571 23.07 2.44 16.51
C ASP A 571 22.02 1.92 17.52
N ASN A 572 21.29 0.88 17.09
CA ASN A 572 20.21 0.25 17.87
C ASN A 572 20.42 -1.27 18.05
N GLY A 573 21.51 -1.82 17.51
CA GLY A 573 21.85 -3.24 17.62
C GLY A 573 20.93 -4.21 16.89
N ILE A 574 20.02 -3.74 16.01
CA ILE A 574 19.07 -4.62 15.30
C ILE A 574 19.77 -5.39 14.16
N ILE A 575 20.51 -4.67 13.32
CA ILE A 575 21.32 -5.27 12.24
C ILE A 575 22.78 -5.17 12.65
N THR A 576 23.37 -6.31 13.00
CA THR A 576 24.78 -6.44 13.45
C THR A 576 25.64 -7.22 12.46
N SER A 577 25.03 -7.79 11.42
CA SER A 577 25.71 -8.54 10.37
C SER A 577 25.07 -8.35 9.00
N ALA A 578 25.86 -8.53 7.93
CA ALA A 578 25.37 -8.52 6.56
C ALA A 578 24.30 -9.61 6.31
N LYS A 579 24.43 -10.76 6.98
CA LYS A 579 23.46 -11.86 6.88
C LYS A 579 22.08 -11.47 7.43
N GLN A 580 22.02 -10.74 8.55
CA GLN A 580 20.75 -10.22 9.07
C GLN A 580 20.11 -9.22 8.12
N ALA A 581 20.92 -8.37 7.47
CA ALA A 581 20.42 -7.47 6.43
C ALA A 581 19.87 -8.27 5.23
N GLU A 582 20.54 -9.33 4.80
CA GLU A 582 20.04 -10.21 3.73
C GLU A 582 18.70 -10.86 4.10
N GLU A 583 18.59 -11.44 5.30
CA GLU A 583 17.38 -12.09 5.82
C GLU A 583 16.18 -11.12 5.85
N LEU A 584 16.41 -9.87 6.26
CA LEU A 584 15.40 -8.81 6.20
C LEU A 584 14.86 -8.59 4.79
N TYR A 585 15.74 -8.56 3.78
CA TYR A 585 15.31 -8.31 2.40
C TYR A 585 14.56 -9.51 1.82
N HIS A 586 15.00 -10.74 2.11
CA HIS A 586 14.26 -11.95 1.75
C HIS A 586 12.85 -11.95 2.35
N GLU A 587 12.73 -11.60 3.63
CA GLU A 587 11.44 -11.52 4.29
C GLU A 587 10.56 -10.40 3.72
N PHE A 588 11.15 -9.25 3.43
CA PHE A 588 10.43 -8.11 2.86
C PHE A 588 9.82 -8.45 1.51
N PHE A 589 10.62 -9.03 0.60
CA PHE A 589 10.25 -9.32 -0.78
C PHE A 589 9.74 -10.74 -1.02
N ALA A 590 9.48 -11.54 0.03
CA ALA A 590 9.09 -12.94 -0.09
C ALA A 590 7.89 -13.22 -1.02
N ASN A 591 6.98 -12.25 -1.19
CA ASN A 591 5.79 -12.37 -2.04
C ASN A 591 5.85 -11.52 -3.32
N GLU A 592 7.01 -10.94 -3.64
CA GLU A 592 7.18 -10.04 -4.78
C GLU A 592 7.92 -10.77 -5.92
N SER A 593 7.17 -11.30 -6.89
CA SER A 593 7.74 -12.16 -7.96
C SER A 593 8.69 -11.41 -8.90
N LEU A 594 8.57 -10.08 -8.95
CA LEU A 594 9.43 -9.19 -9.75
C LEU A 594 10.63 -8.63 -8.97
N VAL A 595 10.88 -9.11 -7.74
CA VAL A 595 12.06 -8.75 -6.95
C VAL A 595 12.76 -10.02 -6.48
N LYS A 596 13.98 -10.25 -6.97
CA LYS A 596 14.83 -11.36 -6.56
C LYS A 596 15.83 -10.87 -5.50
N VAL A 597 16.00 -11.60 -4.41
CA VAL A 597 17.03 -11.31 -3.40
C VAL A 597 18.13 -12.38 -3.48
N THR A 598 19.40 -11.95 -3.47
CA THR A 598 20.56 -12.85 -3.62
C THR A 598 21.69 -12.45 -2.66
N PRO A 599 22.47 -13.41 -2.13
CA PRO A 599 23.66 -13.11 -1.33
C PRO A 599 24.78 -12.46 -2.15
N ASP A 600 24.89 -12.79 -3.43
CA ASP A 600 25.96 -12.32 -4.30
C ASP A 600 25.73 -10.87 -4.76
N ILE A 601 26.79 -10.19 -5.22
CA ILE A 601 26.65 -8.89 -5.88
C ILE A 601 26.00 -9.14 -7.25
N PRO A 602 24.77 -8.65 -7.48
CA PRO A 602 24.10 -8.89 -8.75
C PRO A 602 24.75 -8.09 -9.88
N LEU A 603 24.67 -8.62 -11.10
CA LEU A 603 25.31 -8.06 -12.28
C LEU A 603 24.27 -7.50 -13.24
N VAL A 604 24.57 -6.36 -13.86
CA VAL A 604 23.67 -5.70 -14.82
C VAL A 604 23.22 -6.65 -15.95
N LYS A 605 24.13 -7.47 -16.47
CA LYS A 605 23.86 -8.39 -17.57
C LYS A 605 22.81 -9.46 -17.23
N ASP A 606 22.63 -9.77 -15.95
CA ASP A 606 21.70 -10.80 -15.48
C ASP A 606 20.27 -10.24 -15.32
N ASN A 607 20.13 -8.92 -15.18
CA ASN A 607 18.83 -8.23 -15.15
C ASN A 607 18.47 -7.53 -16.46
N ALA A 608 19.46 -7.16 -17.28
CA ALA A 608 19.20 -6.61 -18.59
C ALA A 608 18.31 -7.56 -19.40
N PHE A 609 17.30 -7.00 -20.07
CA PHE A 609 16.28 -7.70 -20.84
C PHE A 609 15.28 -8.53 -20.01
N HIS A 610 15.34 -8.45 -18.68
CA HIS A 610 14.41 -9.15 -17.79
C HIS A 610 13.48 -8.17 -17.05
N ALA A 611 12.31 -8.66 -16.67
CA ALA A 611 11.24 -7.86 -16.11
C ALA A 611 11.39 -7.61 -14.59
N HIS A 612 12.35 -8.28 -13.94
CA HIS A 612 12.55 -8.26 -12.49
C HIS A 612 13.73 -7.37 -12.07
N ALA A 613 13.68 -6.93 -10.82
CA ALA A 613 14.80 -6.33 -10.10
C ALA A 613 15.55 -7.41 -9.30
N THR A 614 16.84 -7.19 -9.05
CA THR A 614 17.62 -8.03 -8.14
C THR A 614 18.30 -7.17 -7.08
N VAL A 615 18.15 -7.55 -5.82
CA VAL A 615 18.78 -6.91 -4.67
C VAL A 615 19.76 -7.89 -4.01
N GLY A 616 20.99 -7.45 -3.73
CA GLY A 616 22.00 -8.33 -3.16
C GLY A 616 23.29 -7.63 -2.77
N GLY A 617 24.36 -8.41 -2.62
CA GLY A 617 25.70 -7.89 -2.33
C GLY A 617 25.81 -7.17 -0.98
N PHE A 618 25.14 -7.67 0.05
CA PHE A 618 25.08 -7.06 1.37
C PHE A 618 26.46 -7.02 2.03
N GLN A 619 26.92 -5.83 2.40
CA GLN A 619 28.18 -5.64 3.11
C GLN A 619 27.97 -4.67 4.27
N LEU A 620 28.26 -5.10 5.50
CA LEU A 620 28.15 -4.29 6.69
C LEU A 620 29.55 -4.03 7.26
N ASP A 621 29.90 -2.75 7.39
CA ASP A 621 31.01 -2.32 8.23
C ASP A 621 30.53 -2.26 9.69
N GLN A 622 30.98 -3.21 10.51
CA GLN A 622 30.55 -3.36 11.90
C GLN A 622 31.08 -2.25 12.81
N ASP A 623 32.21 -1.62 12.46
CA ASP A 623 32.81 -0.57 13.29
C ASP A 623 32.07 0.76 13.11
N THR A 624 31.57 1.02 11.90
CA THR A 624 30.87 2.27 11.57
C THR A 624 29.36 2.14 11.50
N GLY A 625 28.82 0.93 11.38
CA GLY A 625 27.39 0.68 11.13
C GLY A 625 26.96 0.98 9.69
N ARG A 626 27.89 1.13 8.75
CA ARG A 626 27.59 1.44 7.35
C ARG A 626 27.23 0.17 6.58
N LEU A 627 25.99 0.10 6.10
CA LEU A 627 25.50 -0.98 5.24
C LEU A 627 25.57 -0.57 3.77
N VAL A 628 26.10 -1.46 2.93
CA VAL A 628 26.06 -1.36 1.48
C VAL A 628 25.16 -2.45 0.91
N VAL A 629 24.28 -2.05 -0.01
CA VAL A 629 23.37 -2.94 -0.77
C VAL A 629 23.47 -2.61 -2.25
N VAL A 630 23.48 -3.62 -3.11
CA VAL A 630 23.49 -3.46 -4.56
C VAL A 630 22.12 -3.83 -5.13
N VAL A 631 21.64 -3.01 -6.06
CA VAL A 631 20.41 -3.28 -6.81
C VAL A 631 20.69 -3.21 -8.30
N THR A 632 20.23 -4.21 -9.06
CA THR A 632 20.25 -4.20 -10.52
C THR A 632 18.85 -4.33 -11.08
N ILE A 633 18.54 -3.54 -12.10
CA ILE A 633 17.25 -3.59 -12.79
C ILE A 633 17.45 -3.37 -14.29
N ASP A 634 16.49 -3.76 -15.11
CA ASP A 634 16.40 -3.25 -16.47
C ASP A 634 15.73 -1.85 -16.48
N ASN A 635 16.38 -0.85 -17.07
CA ASN A 635 15.86 0.53 -17.09
C ASN A 635 14.70 0.76 -18.06
N LEU A 636 14.53 -0.09 -19.08
CA LEU A 636 13.45 0.00 -20.05
C LEU A 636 12.25 -0.89 -19.69
N LEU A 637 12.49 -1.98 -18.96
CA LEU A 637 11.47 -2.95 -18.51
C LEU A 637 11.03 -2.65 -17.07
N LYS A 638 11.64 -3.24 -16.04
CA LYS A 638 11.24 -3.01 -14.64
C LYS A 638 11.33 -1.53 -14.24
N GLY A 639 12.21 -0.77 -14.88
CA GLY A 639 12.31 0.68 -14.70
C GLY A 639 11.32 1.52 -15.48
N ALA A 640 10.53 0.94 -16.40
CA ALA A 640 9.53 1.66 -17.19
C ALA A 640 8.39 0.76 -17.74
N ALA A 641 8.61 0.02 -18.83
CA ALA A 641 7.53 -0.66 -19.58
C ALA A 641 6.83 -1.77 -18.78
N THR A 642 7.59 -2.65 -18.13
CA THR A 642 7.03 -3.71 -17.27
C THR A 642 6.34 -3.11 -16.05
N GLN A 643 6.94 -2.08 -15.44
CA GLN A 643 6.33 -1.37 -14.31
C GLN A 643 4.97 -0.78 -14.70
N ALA A 644 4.89 -0.15 -15.86
CA ALA A 644 3.64 0.41 -16.37
C ALA A 644 2.59 -0.67 -16.62
N VAL A 645 2.96 -1.80 -17.22
CA VAL A 645 2.03 -2.92 -17.44
C VAL A 645 1.59 -3.58 -16.13
N GLN A 646 2.49 -3.73 -15.16
CA GLN A 646 2.14 -4.21 -13.81
C GLN A 646 1.12 -3.27 -13.16
N ASN A 647 1.33 -1.94 -13.27
CA ASN A 647 0.39 -0.94 -12.79
C ASN A 647 -0.97 -1.01 -13.50
N ILE A 648 -0.98 -1.17 -14.83
CA ILE A 648 -2.20 -1.37 -15.63
C ILE A 648 -2.97 -2.57 -15.10
N ASN A 649 -2.29 -3.70 -14.92
CA ASN A 649 -2.93 -4.94 -14.49
C ASN A 649 -3.61 -4.76 -13.14
N VAL A 650 -2.88 -4.21 -12.14
CA VAL A 650 -3.43 -3.96 -10.80
C VAL A 650 -4.63 -3.00 -10.86
N ALA A 651 -4.54 -1.93 -11.65
CA ALA A 651 -5.61 -0.93 -11.79
C ALA A 651 -6.89 -1.51 -12.41
N LEU A 652 -6.73 -2.38 -13.43
CA LEU A 652 -7.82 -3.07 -14.11
C LEU A 652 -8.36 -4.29 -13.34
N GLY A 653 -7.70 -4.69 -12.24
CA GLY A 653 -8.04 -5.90 -11.50
C GLY A 653 -7.65 -7.20 -12.22
N ILE A 654 -6.72 -7.11 -13.18
CA ILE A 654 -6.01 -8.25 -13.78
C ILE A 654 -4.94 -8.70 -12.77
N ASP A 655 -4.59 -9.99 -12.76
CA ASP A 655 -3.42 -10.45 -12.01
C ASP A 655 -2.16 -9.69 -12.49
N GLU A 656 -1.37 -9.17 -11.55
CA GLU A 656 -0.34 -8.16 -11.86
C GLU A 656 0.77 -8.67 -12.79
N TYR A 657 0.98 -9.99 -12.84
CA TYR A 657 2.04 -10.63 -13.61
C TYR A 657 1.59 -11.08 -15.00
N VAL A 658 0.31 -10.95 -15.34
CA VAL A 658 -0.20 -11.35 -16.66
C VAL A 658 0.53 -10.58 -17.77
N GLY A 659 0.98 -11.30 -18.79
CA GLY A 659 1.71 -10.72 -19.93
C GLY A 659 3.13 -10.24 -19.61
N ILE A 660 3.62 -10.44 -18.39
CA ILE A 660 4.99 -10.16 -17.97
C ILE A 660 5.75 -11.48 -17.87
N ASP A 661 6.96 -11.52 -18.42
CA ASP A 661 7.84 -12.67 -18.30
C ASP A 661 8.55 -12.65 -16.94
N LEU A 662 8.38 -13.72 -16.15
CA LEU A 662 8.93 -13.81 -14.79
C LEU A 662 10.26 -14.56 -14.73
N GLU A 663 10.64 -15.27 -15.79
CA GLU A 663 11.89 -16.05 -15.81
C GLU A 663 13.11 -15.16 -15.99
#